data_AF-A0A7C1ZDG6-F1
#
_entry.id   AF-A0A7C1ZDG6-F1
#
_cell.length_a   1.000
_cell.length_b   1.000
_cell.length_c   1.000
_cell.angle_alpha   90.00
_cell.angle_beta   90.00
_cell.angle_gamma   90.00
#
_symmetry.space_group_name_H-M   'P 1'
#
loop_
_entity.id
_entity.type
_entity.pdbx_description
1 polymer ?
#
loop_
_entity_poly.entity_id
_entity_poly.type
_entity_poly.pdbx_seq_one_letter_code
_entity_poly.pdbx_strand_id
1 'polypeptide(L)'
;MAVIYPHFLQTILTVHDRMESGIAYPFFDSACACYEALRAVRLDGLETVRAIEKYGLTEYGYRKCLAAFNRSGVAGLIGLESGQLTEKLSVEAERMVFVLKAARPWIPATKMRIILQGFDYDIPLPLIRHLYASYGWARGTKPYQEVNFRSLNLKVMQLCVLQIRSIARKSFLYAEDHLQGLLEVFRTLHARGVTKRYPGSRVSFGQHKEDFLSLGLLGLVERARPAFRNSKVGFREEGRLILSKIQHPTRGQAYYQRILQSKKIEVDPTCVTKIFTRWKVNDFRSRFKGDLHRLLVPEAEAQGEEAAVRLPVAMAMRLDRGFVSFLKQLPSEPVALANPGIFLFLPYLDRLRIFDKAASLLDVDPDRGYSWFSLLLLSLGRVLQGLSSVSKACRTHELSLPLAAGLVGMPSKDSLLNGLAVITEGELLSLRRHLTRSIAEQGLIKAKRIAFDFHMRDFTADDVPLKNIGKGPSPKRKICFPGFRPHLAWDVDTGLPIALEFRNGSARATTTIRRFIRELLIGTLGEHSIEHVYLDSEYTGGAVWRFIVDSEQGLGADLTMCIKQNPRVKQYMKAFLETKPTWLFYDEKHTYTEQTFTIPIRQTDKSLKCVLKRKESTSSYRCFGSTITSLDGRAILSEYGLRWIIENGIKDLVVNYFFDNIPGIDPHRINIHYFIVTLARSLYEMLCRDYREAQNPDGSKKTIGTLRSEFMMGANAVLCRKKDELILTWMDAYPEKYHQPIKALLYKLNESKSRRLPFLGDLKIRFEIVPPRPEAFRNQFRRQHLEI
;
A
#
# COMPACT_ATOMS: atom_id res chain seq x y z
N MET A 1 -9.11 -31.75 -1.04
CA MET A 1 -7.78 -32.08 -1.57
C MET A 1 -6.80 -31.56 -0.51
N ALA A 2 -5.49 -31.76 -0.69
CA ALA A 2 -4.49 -31.41 0.31
C ALA A 2 -3.73 -30.17 -0.11
N VAL A 3 -3.70 -29.15 0.75
CA VAL A 3 -2.66 -28.13 0.67
C VAL A 3 -1.36 -28.80 1.10
N ILE A 4 -0.39 -28.99 0.20
CA ILE A 4 0.89 -29.59 0.53
C ILE A 4 1.61 -28.66 1.52
N TYR A 5 2.09 -29.24 2.62
CA TYR A 5 2.83 -28.49 3.63
C TYR A 5 4.11 -27.90 3.03
N PRO A 6 4.48 -26.63 3.30
CA PRO A 6 5.59 -25.96 2.60
C PRO A 6 6.92 -26.70 2.66
N HIS A 7 7.28 -27.24 3.83
CA HIS A 7 8.52 -28.00 4.00
C HIS A 7 8.52 -29.25 3.12
N PHE A 8 7.41 -29.98 3.08
CA PHE A 8 7.31 -31.18 2.25
C PHE A 8 7.32 -30.85 0.76
N LEU A 9 6.66 -29.76 0.35
CA LEU A 9 6.75 -29.28 -1.04
C LEU A 9 8.19 -28.96 -1.42
N GLN A 10 8.95 -28.29 -0.54
CA GLN A 10 10.36 -28.00 -0.76
C GLN A 10 11.20 -29.28 -0.88
N THR A 11 10.95 -30.30 -0.05
CA THR A 11 11.62 -31.61 -0.18
C THR A 11 11.37 -32.22 -1.56
N ILE A 12 10.11 -32.20 -2.04
CA ILE A 12 9.75 -32.74 -3.36
C ILE A 12 10.44 -31.98 -4.49
N LEU A 13 10.44 -30.63 -4.43
CA LEU A 13 11.11 -29.82 -5.45
C LEU A 13 12.63 -29.98 -5.42
N THR A 14 13.21 -30.22 -4.24
CA THR A 14 14.64 -30.53 -4.10
C THR A 14 14.98 -31.86 -4.76
N VAL A 15 14.10 -32.87 -4.67
CA VAL A 15 14.26 -34.14 -5.39
C VAL A 15 14.29 -33.88 -6.90
N HIS A 16 13.36 -33.08 -7.40
CA HIS A 16 13.34 -32.69 -8.82
C HIS A 16 14.66 -32.02 -9.25
N ASP A 17 15.13 -31.02 -8.50
CA ASP A 17 16.37 -30.29 -8.79
C ASP A 17 17.61 -31.22 -8.79
N ARG A 18 17.66 -32.18 -7.86
CA ARG A 18 18.74 -33.17 -7.77
C ARG A 18 18.75 -34.11 -8.98
N MET A 19 17.58 -34.51 -9.47
CA MET A 19 17.46 -35.37 -10.65
C MET A 19 17.87 -34.63 -11.92
N GLU A 20 17.43 -33.39 -12.10
CA GLU A 20 17.87 -32.50 -13.20
C GLU A 20 19.39 -32.26 -13.17
N SER A 21 19.98 -32.19 -11.96
CA SER A 21 21.43 -32.06 -11.78
C SER A 21 22.21 -33.37 -12.01
N GLY A 22 21.54 -34.46 -12.41
CA GLY A 22 22.16 -35.74 -12.73
C GLY A 22 22.57 -36.60 -11.52
N ILE A 23 22.05 -36.31 -10.31
CA ILE A 23 22.32 -37.15 -9.14
C ILE A 23 21.72 -38.54 -9.36
N ALA A 24 22.56 -39.58 -9.23
CA ALA A 24 22.16 -40.96 -9.48
C ALA A 24 21.26 -41.53 -8.38
N TYR A 25 20.48 -42.56 -8.75
CA TYR A 25 19.76 -43.39 -7.78
C TYR A 25 20.75 -44.05 -6.79
N PRO A 26 20.46 -44.13 -5.48
CA PRO A 26 19.24 -43.66 -4.80
C PRO A 26 19.35 -42.23 -4.22
N PHE A 27 20.47 -41.53 -4.41
CA PHE A 27 20.83 -40.34 -3.62
C PHE A 27 20.06 -39.05 -3.96
N PHE A 28 19.37 -39.02 -5.10
CA PHE A 28 18.53 -37.87 -5.45
C PHE A 28 17.31 -37.73 -4.51
N ASP A 29 16.87 -38.82 -3.85
CA ASP A 29 15.70 -38.87 -2.98
C ASP A 29 16.03 -39.62 -1.67
N SER A 30 15.88 -38.95 -0.52
CA SER A 30 16.21 -39.56 0.78
C SER A 30 15.33 -40.77 1.10
N ALA A 31 14.11 -40.84 0.57
CA ALA A 31 13.25 -42.01 0.75
C ALA A 31 13.78 -43.23 -0.03
N CYS A 32 14.36 -43.02 -1.22
CA CYS A 32 15.06 -44.07 -1.97
C CYS A 32 16.33 -44.53 -1.22
N ALA A 33 17.12 -43.59 -0.67
CA ALA A 33 18.30 -43.93 0.12
C ALA A 33 17.95 -44.74 1.37
N CYS A 34 16.88 -44.36 2.09
CA CYS A 34 16.37 -45.14 3.21
C CYS A 34 15.91 -46.54 2.79
N TYR A 35 15.23 -46.66 1.66
CA TYR A 35 14.82 -47.97 1.15
C TYR A 35 16.02 -48.87 0.84
N GLU A 36 17.03 -48.35 0.14
CA GLU A 36 18.24 -49.12 -0.20
C GLU A 36 19.06 -49.51 1.02
N ALA A 37 19.14 -48.66 2.05
CA ALA A 37 19.79 -49.00 3.31
C ALA A 37 19.06 -50.15 4.04
N LEU A 38 17.73 -50.13 4.07
CA LEU A 38 16.94 -51.21 4.66
C LEU A 38 17.09 -52.51 3.86
N ARG A 39 17.05 -52.42 2.52
CA ARG A 39 17.24 -53.55 1.61
C ARG A 39 18.62 -54.19 1.79
N ALA A 40 19.68 -53.39 1.84
CA ALA A 40 21.04 -53.88 2.01
C ALA A 40 21.20 -54.71 3.29
N VAL A 41 20.60 -54.27 4.40
CA VAL A 41 20.65 -55.00 5.68
C VAL A 41 19.74 -56.22 5.68
N ARG A 42 18.49 -56.07 5.24
CA ARG A 42 17.44 -57.08 5.42
C ARG A 42 17.40 -58.15 4.33
N LEU A 43 17.91 -57.84 3.14
CA LEU A 43 17.90 -58.74 1.98
C LEU A 43 19.30 -59.15 1.57
N ASP A 44 20.25 -58.20 1.54
CA ASP A 44 21.62 -58.47 1.08
C ASP A 44 22.58 -58.86 2.23
N GLY A 45 22.12 -58.84 3.49
CA GLY A 45 22.89 -59.26 4.66
C GLY A 45 24.02 -58.31 5.11
N LEU A 46 24.01 -57.06 4.65
CA LEU A 46 25.02 -56.05 5.01
C LEU A 46 24.90 -55.64 6.49
N GLU A 47 26.03 -55.47 7.17
CA GLU A 47 26.04 -54.91 8.54
C GLU A 47 25.40 -53.53 8.59
N THR A 48 24.60 -53.27 9.63
CA THR A 48 23.82 -52.03 9.77
C THR A 48 24.71 -50.77 9.75
N VAL A 49 25.88 -50.81 10.40
CA VAL A 49 26.83 -49.69 10.43
C VAL A 49 27.33 -49.35 9.01
N ARG A 50 27.72 -50.37 8.24
CA ARG A 50 28.18 -50.20 6.85
C ARG A 50 27.06 -49.69 5.93
N ALA A 51 25.82 -50.11 6.15
CA ALA A 51 24.67 -49.62 5.40
C ALA A 51 24.37 -48.14 5.72
N ILE A 52 24.46 -47.73 7.00
CA ILE A 52 24.27 -46.35 7.44
C ILE A 52 25.30 -45.43 6.77
N GLU A 53 26.58 -45.80 6.80
CA GLU A 53 27.66 -45.03 6.16
C GLU A 53 27.47 -44.94 4.64
N LYS A 54 27.21 -46.07 3.98
CA LYS A 54 27.06 -46.14 2.52
C LYS A 54 25.94 -45.25 1.97
N TYR A 55 24.82 -45.14 2.69
CA TYR A 55 23.64 -44.39 2.25
C TYR A 55 23.49 -43.04 2.96
N GLY A 56 24.50 -42.60 3.72
CA GLY A 56 24.54 -41.29 4.35
C GLY A 56 23.44 -41.06 5.40
N LEU A 57 23.07 -42.11 6.14
CA LEU A 57 22.08 -42.03 7.21
C LEU A 57 22.76 -41.81 8.57
N THR A 58 21.97 -41.42 9.57
CA THR A 58 22.37 -41.54 10.98
C THR A 58 21.78 -42.82 11.56
N GLU A 59 22.32 -43.33 12.67
CA GLU A 59 21.74 -44.48 13.37
C GLU A 59 20.28 -44.23 13.76
N TYR A 60 19.99 -43.04 14.29
CA TYR A 60 18.62 -42.61 14.58
C TYR A 60 17.75 -42.57 13.30
N GLY A 61 18.29 -42.04 12.21
CA GLY A 61 17.61 -42.00 10.90
C GLY A 61 17.26 -43.39 10.37
N TYR A 62 18.20 -44.35 10.47
CA TYR A 62 17.97 -45.74 10.07
C TYR A 62 16.87 -46.40 10.90
N ARG A 63 16.92 -46.27 12.24
CA ARG A 63 15.88 -46.82 13.13
C ARG A 63 14.51 -46.21 12.84
N LYS A 64 14.46 -44.90 12.57
CA LYS A 64 13.23 -44.19 12.18
C LYS A 64 12.69 -44.70 10.84
N CYS A 65 13.54 -44.87 9.83
CA CYS A 65 13.17 -45.43 8.53
C CYS A 65 12.67 -46.88 8.67
N LEU A 66 13.32 -47.73 9.48
CA LEU A 66 12.89 -49.09 9.74
C LEU A 66 11.50 -49.14 10.40
N ALA A 67 11.27 -48.32 11.42
CA ALA A 67 9.98 -48.27 12.11
C ALA A 67 8.85 -47.82 11.17
N ALA A 68 9.10 -46.79 10.36
CA ALA A 68 8.12 -46.29 9.40
C ALA A 68 7.83 -47.30 8.27
N PHE A 69 8.87 -47.96 7.76
CA PHE A 69 8.74 -49.00 6.75
C PHE A 69 7.97 -50.21 7.26
N ASN A 70 8.22 -50.64 8.51
CA ASN A 70 7.47 -51.75 9.10
C ASN A 70 6.00 -51.41 9.30
N ARG A 71 5.68 -50.15 9.64
CA ARG A 71 4.30 -49.71 9.86
C ARG A 71 3.52 -49.53 8.57
N SER A 72 4.08 -48.83 7.58
CA SER A 72 3.33 -48.33 6.41
C SER A 72 3.98 -48.72 5.07
N GLY A 73 4.97 -49.61 5.08
CA GLY A 73 5.72 -50.02 3.89
C GLY A 73 6.53 -48.89 3.28
N VAL A 74 6.76 -48.97 1.96
CA VAL A 74 7.52 -47.95 1.21
C VAL A 74 6.88 -46.56 1.32
N ALA A 75 5.55 -46.49 1.44
CA ALA A 75 4.84 -45.21 1.64
C ALA A 75 5.26 -44.52 2.95
N GLY A 76 5.62 -45.29 3.98
CA GLY A 76 6.13 -44.77 5.25
C GLY A 76 7.48 -44.05 5.14
N LEU A 77 8.25 -44.29 4.07
CA LEU A 77 9.56 -43.66 3.87
C LEU A 77 9.47 -42.25 3.28
N ILE A 78 8.38 -41.94 2.58
CA ILE A 78 8.21 -40.66 1.89
C ILE A 78 7.82 -39.57 2.89
N GLY A 79 8.58 -38.47 2.94
CA GLY A 79 8.26 -37.31 3.76
C GLY A 79 8.53 -37.48 5.26
N LEU A 80 9.33 -38.48 5.66
CA LEU A 80 9.71 -38.73 7.07
C LEU A 80 10.34 -37.54 7.79
N GLU A 81 11.03 -36.69 7.04
CA GLU A 81 11.71 -35.49 7.54
C GLU A 81 10.75 -34.31 7.76
N SER A 82 9.61 -34.29 7.05
CA SER A 82 8.70 -33.15 7.06
C SER A 82 7.73 -33.13 8.24
N GLY A 83 7.48 -34.28 8.88
CA GLY A 83 6.55 -34.44 10.01
C GLY A 83 5.06 -34.27 9.67
N GLN A 84 4.75 -33.40 8.71
CA GLN A 84 3.41 -33.10 8.21
C GLN A 84 3.46 -33.01 6.68
N LEU A 85 2.57 -33.75 6.00
CA LEU A 85 2.50 -33.74 4.54
C LEU A 85 1.53 -32.69 4.00
N THR A 86 0.45 -32.41 4.75
CA THR A 86 -0.67 -31.59 4.29
C THR A 86 -1.19 -30.65 5.37
N GLU A 87 -1.72 -29.50 4.97
CA GLU A 87 -2.48 -28.61 5.84
C GLU A 87 -3.98 -28.84 5.68
N LYS A 88 -4.72 -28.63 6.77
CA LYS A 88 -6.19 -28.74 6.77
C LYS A 88 -6.81 -27.52 6.10
N LEU A 89 -7.59 -27.76 5.05
CA LEU A 89 -8.43 -26.75 4.39
C LEU A 89 -9.72 -27.45 3.92
N SER A 90 -10.86 -26.75 4.00
CA SER A 90 -12.11 -27.32 3.50
C SER A 90 -12.06 -27.51 1.98
N VAL A 91 -12.65 -28.61 1.51
CA VAL A 91 -12.67 -28.97 0.08
C VAL A 91 -13.37 -27.89 -0.74
N GLU A 92 -14.40 -27.28 -0.18
CA GLU A 92 -15.18 -26.21 -0.77
C GLU A 92 -14.32 -24.96 -0.98
N ALA A 93 -13.55 -24.54 0.03
CA ALA A 93 -12.77 -23.32 -0.10
C ALA A 93 -11.57 -23.50 -1.03
N GLU A 94 -10.93 -24.66 -0.98
CA GLU A 94 -9.90 -25.06 -1.94
C GLU A 94 -10.44 -25.03 -3.39
N ARG A 95 -11.62 -25.61 -3.62
CA ARG A 95 -12.30 -25.57 -4.91
C ARG A 95 -12.58 -24.13 -5.34
N MET A 96 -13.06 -23.29 -4.44
CA MET A 96 -13.33 -21.88 -4.75
C MET A 96 -12.07 -21.15 -5.19
N VAL A 97 -10.95 -21.32 -4.47
CA VAL A 97 -9.67 -20.73 -4.89
C VAL A 97 -9.26 -21.26 -6.27
N PHE A 98 -9.38 -22.57 -6.50
CA PHE A 98 -9.04 -23.18 -7.76
C PHE A 98 -9.85 -22.60 -8.93
N VAL A 99 -11.17 -22.47 -8.75
CA VAL A 99 -12.08 -21.87 -9.73
C VAL A 99 -11.73 -20.40 -10.01
N LEU A 100 -11.50 -19.61 -8.97
CA LEU A 100 -11.16 -18.19 -9.12
C LEU A 100 -9.78 -17.99 -9.77
N LYS A 101 -8.80 -18.84 -9.45
CA LYS A 101 -7.47 -18.83 -10.10
C LYS A 101 -7.53 -19.28 -11.55
N ALA A 102 -8.36 -20.26 -11.87
CA ALA A 102 -8.59 -20.67 -13.27
C ALA A 102 -9.19 -19.52 -14.11
N ALA A 103 -10.07 -18.71 -13.50
CA ALA A 103 -10.68 -17.55 -14.15
C ALA A 103 -9.74 -16.35 -14.27
N ARG A 104 -8.94 -16.07 -13.23
CA ARG A 104 -7.94 -14.99 -13.19
C ARG A 104 -6.65 -15.47 -12.49
N PRO A 105 -5.68 -16.01 -13.25
CA PRO A 105 -4.45 -16.59 -12.70
C PRO A 105 -3.62 -15.62 -11.85
N TRP A 106 -3.69 -14.32 -12.15
CA TRP A 106 -2.92 -13.27 -11.47
C TRP A 106 -3.57 -12.74 -10.18
N ILE A 107 -4.70 -13.28 -9.70
CA ILE A 107 -5.28 -12.82 -8.42
C ILE A 107 -4.27 -13.07 -7.28
N PRO A 108 -3.82 -12.01 -6.57
CA PRO A 108 -2.93 -12.16 -5.42
C PRO A 108 -3.62 -12.86 -4.24
N ALA A 109 -2.85 -13.58 -3.41
CA ALA A 109 -3.37 -14.28 -2.24
C ALA A 109 -4.14 -13.35 -1.27
N THR A 110 -3.70 -12.10 -1.13
CA THR A 110 -4.38 -11.08 -0.32
C THR A 110 -5.78 -10.77 -0.83
N LYS A 111 -5.94 -10.56 -2.15
CA LYS A 111 -7.26 -10.31 -2.76
C LYS A 111 -8.13 -11.56 -2.71
N MET A 112 -7.55 -12.74 -2.92
CA MET A 112 -8.27 -14.02 -2.81
C MET A 112 -8.88 -14.21 -1.43
N ARG A 113 -8.08 -13.99 -0.36
CA ARG A 113 -8.58 -14.06 1.02
C ARG A 113 -9.79 -13.16 1.24
N ILE A 114 -9.72 -11.88 0.83
CA ILE A 114 -10.83 -10.93 1.01
C ILE A 114 -12.10 -11.39 0.27
N ILE A 115 -11.95 -11.95 -0.94
CA ILE A 115 -13.08 -12.50 -1.70
C ILE A 115 -13.69 -13.70 -0.96
N LEU A 116 -12.88 -14.63 -0.46
CA LEU A 116 -13.36 -15.80 0.27
C LEU A 116 -14.04 -15.44 1.59
N GLN A 117 -13.53 -14.44 2.32
CA GLN A 117 -14.21 -13.91 3.52
C GLN A 117 -15.59 -13.32 3.21
N GLY A 118 -15.81 -12.86 1.97
CA GLY A 118 -17.14 -12.42 1.54
C GLY A 118 -18.13 -13.55 1.25
N PHE A 119 -17.63 -14.77 1.12
CA PHE A 119 -18.41 -16.01 1.10
C PHE A 119 -18.38 -16.73 2.45
N ASP A 120 -18.03 -16.02 3.53
CA ASP A 120 -17.89 -16.54 4.90
C ASP A 120 -16.85 -17.66 5.07
N TYR A 121 -15.76 -17.62 4.28
CA TYR A 121 -14.56 -18.43 4.51
C TYR A 121 -13.41 -17.55 5.03
N ASP A 122 -13.18 -17.55 6.35
CA ASP A 122 -12.04 -16.86 6.94
C ASP A 122 -10.80 -17.75 6.97
N ILE A 123 -9.99 -17.64 5.92
CA ILE A 123 -8.76 -18.42 5.76
C ILE A 123 -7.55 -17.53 6.03
N PRO A 124 -6.61 -17.94 6.89
CA PRO A 124 -5.37 -17.21 7.12
C PRO A 124 -4.59 -16.96 5.81
N LEU A 125 -4.02 -15.76 5.66
CA LEU A 125 -3.22 -15.42 4.48
C LEU A 125 -2.05 -16.40 4.21
N PRO A 126 -1.31 -16.89 5.23
CA PRO A 126 -0.29 -17.92 5.03
C PRO A 126 -0.86 -19.18 4.36
N LEU A 127 -2.01 -19.67 4.80
CA LEU A 127 -2.63 -20.87 4.26
C LEU A 127 -3.05 -20.69 2.79
N ILE A 128 -3.54 -19.51 2.39
CA ILE A 128 -3.79 -19.20 0.95
C ILE A 128 -2.49 -19.18 0.14
N ARG A 129 -1.38 -18.70 0.72
CA ARG A 129 -0.07 -18.73 0.04
C ARG A 129 0.47 -20.15 -0.10
N HIS A 130 0.31 -20.98 0.92
CA HIS A 130 0.68 -22.40 0.87
C HIS A 130 -0.15 -23.13 -0.18
N LEU A 131 -1.46 -22.89 -0.21
CA LEU A 131 -2.34 -23.37 -1.28
C LEU A 131 -1.86 -22.93 -2.67
N TYR A 132 -1.47 -21.66 -2.85
CA TYR A 132 -0.90 -21.21 -4.12
C TYR A 132 0.39 -21.94 -4.49
N ALA A 133 1.30 -22.16 -3.53
CA ALA A 133 2.53 -22.91 -3.76
C ALA A 133 2.23 -24.38 -4.12
N SER A 134 1.31 -25.01 -3.39
CA SER A 134 0.84 -26.38 -3.63
C SER A 134 0.36 -26.58 -5.07
N TYR A 135 -0.28 -25.58 -5.67
CA TYR A 135 -0.76 -25.63 -7.05
C TYR A 135 0.19 -24.99 -8.08
N GLY A 136 1.42 -24.65 -7.70
CA GLY A 136 2.41 -24.07 -8.62
C GLY A 136 2.13 -22.61 -9.01
N TRP A 137 1.23 -21.92 -8.31
CA TRP A 137 0.88 -20.52 -8.58
C TRP A 137 1.72 -19.49 -7.81
N ALA A 138 2.63 -19.95 -6.94
CA ALA A 138 3.53 -19.07 -6.21
C ALA A 138 4.66 -18.56 -7.12
N ARG A 139 5.30 -17.45 -6.73
CA ARG A 139 6.46 -16.93 -7.50
C ARG A 139 7.65 -17.89 -7.45
N GLY A 140 7.87 -18.55 -6.31
CA GLY A 140 8.96 -19.51 -6.12
C GLY A 140 8.81 -20.80 -6.93
N THR A 141 7.61 -21.13 -7.40
CA THR A 141 7.36 -22.35 -8.19
C THR A 141 7.48 -22.11 -9.71
N LYS A 142 7.76 -20.88 -10.14
CA LYS A 142 7.92 -20.52 -11.57
C LYS A 142 9.02 -21.29 -12.31
N PRO A 143 10.14 -21.69 -11.68
CA PRO A 143 11.16 -22.52 -12.34
C PRO A 143 10.70 -23.94 -12.66
N TYR A 144 9.58 -24.41 -12.08
CA TYR A 144 9.12 -25.80 -12.17
C TYR A 144 7.88 -25.91 -13.06
N GLN A 145 7.93 -25.43 -14.29
CA GLN A 145 6.75 -25.40 -15.17
C GLN A 145 6.37 -26.79 -15.70
N GLU A 146 7.35 -27.69 -15.70
CA GLU A 146 7.25 -29.09 -16.11
C GLU A 146 6.58 -29.96 -15.04
N VAL A 147 6.54 -29.50 -13.78
CA VAL A 147 5.89 -30.22 -12.69
C VAL A 147 4.36 -30.07 -12.77
N ASN A 148 3.66 -31.18 -12.92
CA ASN A 148 2.20 -31.20 -12.83
C ASN A 148 1.75 -31.13 -11.36
N PHE A 149 1.68 -29.92 -10.82
CA PHE A 149 1.28 -29.67 -9.42
C PHE A 149 -0.09 -30.27 -9.07
N ARG A 150 -1.05 -30.34 -10.01
CA ARG A 150 -2.35 -30.98 -9.73
C ARG A 150 -2.19 -32.49 -9.52
N SER A 151 -1.41 -33.15 -10.37
CA SER A 151 -1.05 -34.56 -10.19
C SER A 151 -0.35 -34.78 -8.86
N LEU A 152 0.61 -33.91 -8.54
CA LEU A 152 1.35 -33.93 -7.28
C LEU A 152 0.41 -33.91 -6.06
N ASN A 153 -0.54 -32.97 -5.99
CA ASN A 153 -1.50 -32.89 -4.89
C ASN A 153 -2.33 -34.19 -4.73
N LEU A 154 -2.70 -34.84 -5.84
CA LEU A 154 -3.44 -36.10 -5.79
C LEU A 154 -2.59 -37.28 -5.33
N LYS A 155 -1.29 -37.30 -5.67
CA LYS A 155 -0.33 -38.30 -5.17
C LYS A 155 -0.09 -38.12 -3.68
N VAL A 156 0.08 -36.89 -3.20
CA VAL A 156 0.22 -36.59 -1.75
C VAL A 156 -1.03 -37.00 -0.97
N MET A 157 -2.23 -36.77 -1.51
CA MET A 157 -3.47 -37.27 -0.90
C MET A 157 -3.49 -38.79 -0.76
N GLN A 158 -3.08 -39.51 -1.82
CA GLN A 158 -3.00 -40.96 -1.79
C GLN A 158 -1.94 -41.44 -0.80
N LEU A 159 -0.79 -40.75 -0.73
CA LEU A 159 0.27 -41.03 0.23
C LEU A 159 -0.24 -40.94 1.67
N CYS A 160 -0.99 -39.90 2.02
CA CYS A 160 -1.59 -39.79 3.36
C CYS A 160 -2.49 -40.99 3.69
N VAL A 161 -3.28 -41.48 2.73
CA VAL A 161 -4.12 -42.68 2.91
C VAL A 161 -3.25 -43.93 3.12
N LEU A 162 -2.18 -44.08 2.34
CA LEU A 162 -1.26 -45.22 2.46
C LEU A 162 -0.51 -45.20 3.80
N GLN A 163 -0.10 -44.03 4.30
CA GLN A 163 0.62 -43.92 5.58
C GLN A 163 -0.25 -44.21 6.80
N ILE A 164 -1.56 -43.95 6.73
CA ILE A 164 -2.51 -44.28 7.80
C ILE A 164 -2.77 -45.79 7.86
N ARG A 165 -2.72 -46.48 6.72
CA ARG A 165 -2.92 -47.93 6.65
C ARG A 165 -1.71 -48.66 7.24
N SER A 166 -1.93 -49.35 8.36
CA SER A 166 -0.91 -50.25 8.91
C SER A 166 -0.81 -51.50 8.05
N ILE A 167 0.40 -51.91 7.71
CA ILE A 167 0.68 -53.12 6.94
C ILE A 167 1.35 -54.13 7.87
N ALA A 168 0.73 -55.30 8.07
CA ALA A 168 1.32 -56.39 8.86
C ALA A 168 2.32 -57.18 8.02
N ARG A 169 3.54 -56.66 7.89
CA ARG A 169 4.58 -57.25 7.02
C ARG A 169 5.15 -58.54 7.62
N LYS A 170 5.23 -59.61 6.82
CA LYS A 170 5.85 -60.90 7.18
C LYS A 170 7.31 -61.04 6.73
N SER A 171 7.72 -60.24 5.74
CA SER A 171 9.04 -60.29 5.09
C SER A 171 9.45 -58.91 4.56
N PHE A 172 10.73 -58.72 4.22
CA PHE A 172 11.20 -57.47 3.64
C PHE A 172 10.53 -57.18 2.29
N LEU A 173 10.51 -58.13 1.37
CA LEU A 173 9.71 -58.04 0.14
C LEU A 173 8.28 -58.47 0.45
N TYR A 174 7.31 -57.59 0.24
CA TYR A 174 5.91 -57.85 0.58
C TYR A 174 5.01 -57.59 -0.63
N ALA A 175 4.37 -58.63 -1.15
CA ALA A 175 3.61 -58.56 -2.41
C ALA A 175 2.42 -57.57 -2.38
N GLU A 176 1.83 -57.34 -1.20
CA GLU A 176 0.72 -56.39 -1.05
C GLU A 176 1.20 -54.92 -0.95
N ASP A 177 2.50 -54.68 -0.77
CA ASP A 177 3.08 -53.33 -0.89
C ASP A 177 3.34 -53.02 -2.38
N HIS A 178 2.28 -52.60 -3.06
CA HIS A 178 2.34 -52.30 -4.50
C HIS A 178 3.43 -51.25 -4.84
N LEU A 179 3.64 -50.27 -3.94
CA LEU A 179 4.65 -49.24 -4.13
C LEU A 179 6.07 -49.81 -4.06
N GLN A 180 6.30 -50.81 -3.22
CA GLN A 180 7.55 -51.59 -3.22
C GLN A 180 7.76 -52.34 -4.52
N GLY A 181 6.72 -53.00 -5.04
CA GLY A 181 6.78 -53.68 -6.33
C GLY A 181 7.17 -52.75 -7.48
N LEU A 182 6.59 -51.54 -7.51
CA LEU A 182 6.98 -50.51 -8.48
C LEU A 182 8.42 -50.05 -8.27
N LEU A 183 8.83 -49.75 -7.03
CA LEU A 183 10.20 -49.32 -6.73
C LEU A 183 11.25 -50.36 -7.16
N GLU A 184 11.00 -51.66 -6.92
CA GLU A 184 11.90 -52.74 -7.35
C GLU A 184 12.08 -52.82 -8.87
N VAL A 185 11.05 -52.46 -9.64
CA VAL A 185 11.16 -52.32 -11.10
C VAL A 185 11.99 -51.09 -11.46
N PHE A 186 11.65 -49.93 -10.90
CA PHE A 186 12.24 -48.63 -11.25
C PHE A 186 13.68 -48.44 -10.78
N ARG A 187 14.12 -49.10 -9.68
CA ARG A 187 15.55 -49.12 -9.29
C ARG A 187 16.45 -49.78 -10.33
N THR A 188 15.88 -50.60 -11.22
CA THR A 188 16.60 -51.26 -12.32
C THR A 188 16.23 -50.71 -13.69
N LEU A 189 15.88 -49.41 -13.78
CA LEU A 189 15.46 -48.73 -15.01
C LEU A 189 16.39 -48.96 -16.21
N HIS A 190 17.70 -49.08 -15.96
CA HIS A 190 18.73 -49.25 -16.99
C HIS A 190 18.96 -50.72 -17.41
N ALA A 191 18.33 -51.68 -16.74
CA ALA A 191 18.49 -53.09 -17.06
C ALA A 191 17.63 -53.51 -18.26
N ARG A 192 18.19 -54.37 -19.13
CA ARG A 192 17.46 -54.93 -20.28
C ARG A 192 16.20 -55.67 -19.81
N GLY A 193 15.09 -55.43 -20.50
CA GLY A 193 13.82 -56.11 -20.21
C GLY A 193 13.03 -55.58 -19.00
N VAL A 194 13.36 -54.39 -18.46
CA VAL A 194 12.64 -53.78 -17.32
C VAL A 194 11.12 -53.68 -17.54
N THR A 195 10.66 -53.43 -18.77
CA THR A 195 9.23 -53.37 -19.11
C THR A 195 8.50 -54.71 -18.99
N LYS A 196 9.21 -55.85 -19.02
CA LYS A 196 8.63 -57.19 -18.79
C LYS A 196 8.37 -57.47 -17.31
N ARG A 197 9.08 -56.78 -16.41
CA ARG A 197 8.95 -56.91 -14.95
C ARG A 197 7.91 -55.95 -14.36
N TYR A 198 7.43 -55.00 -15.15
CA TYR A 198 6.44 -54.04 -14.73
C TYR A 198 5.03 -54.65 -14.75
N PRO A 199 4.23 -54.52 -13.67
CA PRO A 199 2.95 -55.21 -13.52
C PRO A 199 1.79 -54.63 -14.36
N GLY A 200 1.99 -53.53 -15.09
CA GLY A 200 0.95 -52.83 -15.85
C GLY A 200 1.24 -52.68 -17.35
N SER A 201 0.48 -51.80 -18.01
CA SER A 201 0.64 -51.52 -19.44
C SER A 201 1.88 -50.68 -19.75
N ARG A 202 2.40 -50.75 -20.99
CA ARG A 202 3.51 -49.90 -21.46
C ARG A 202 3.22 -48.40 -21.32
N VAL A 203 1.97 -47.99 -21.47
CA VAL A 203 1.54 -46.59 -21.29
C VAL A 203 1.69 -46.16 -19.83
N SER A 204 1.22 -46.99 -18.89
CA SER A 204 1.37 -46.71 -17.46
C SER A 204 2.85 -46.77 -17.00
N PHE A 205 3.67 -47.62 -17.63
CA PHE A 205 5.12 -47.61 -17.40
C PHE A 205 5.76 -46.28 -17.83
N GLY A 206 5.40 -45.75 -19.01
CA GLY A 206 5.87 -44.44 -19.47
C GLY A 206 5.50 -43.32 -18.49
N GLN A 207 4.25 -43.29 -18.03
CA GLN A 207 3.79 -42.30 -17.05
C GLN A 207 4.51 -42.43 -15.70
N HIS A 208 4.66 -43.64 -15.16
CA HIS A 208 5.39 -43.85 -13.90
C HIS A 208 6.88 -43.54 -14.04
N LYS A 209 7.47 -43.79 -15.21
CA LYS A 209 8.85 -43.38 -15.51
C LYS A 209 9.02 -41.87 -15.47
N GLU A 210 8.16 -41.14 -16.17
CA GLU A 210 8.18 -39.68 -16.15
C GLU A 210 7.93 -39.14 -14.73
N ASP A 211 6.91 -39.65 -14.04
CA ASP A 211 6.59 -39.21 -12.68
C ASP A 211 7.74 -39.53 -11.70
N PHE A 212 8.39 -40.70 -11.81
CA PHE A 212 9.53 -41.08 -10.96
C PHE A 212 10.78 -40.25 -11.25
N LEU A 213 11.06 -39.98 -12.53
CA LEU A 213 12.18 -39.14 -12.94
C LEU A 213 11.98 -37.65 -12.61
N SER A 214 10.73 -37.25 -12.33
CA SER A 214 10.39 -35.88 -11.96
C SER A 214 10.22 -35.67 -10.45
N LEU A 215 9.63 -36.64 -9.74
CA LEU A 215 9.20 -36.50 -8.34
C LEU A 215 9.82 -37.55 -7.40
N GLY A 216 10.79 -38.33 -7.87
CA GLY A 216 11.37 -39.45 -7.13
C GLY A 216 10.33 -40.49 -6.72
N LEU A 217 10.48 -41.05 -5.53
CA LEU A 217 9.63 -42.14 -5.03
C LEU A 217 8.14 -41.75 -4.95
N LEU A 218 7.84 -40.48 -4.67
CA LEU A 218 6.46 -39.97 -4.70
C LEU A 218 5.83 -40.10 -6.10
N GLY A 219 6.64 -40.05 -7.15
CA GLY A 219 6.23 -40.26 -8.53
C GLY A 219 5.58 -41.62 -8.79
N LEU A 220 5.92 -42.66 -8.01
CA LEU A 220 5.34 -44.00 -8.13
C LEU A 220 4.03 -44.17 -7.36
N VAL A 221 3.64 -43.18 -6.54
CA VAL A 221 2.36 -43.22 -5.84
C VAL A 221 1.23 -42.97 -6.83
N GLU A 222 0.17 -43.78 -6.76
CA GLU A 222 -1.03 -43.59 -7.58
C GLU A 222 -1.75 -42.28 -7.24
N ARG A 223 -2.52 -41.75 -8.19
CA ARG A 223 -3.28 -40.51 -7.98
C ARG A 223 -4.59 -40.84 -7.25
N ALA A 224 -4.89 -40.12 -6.17
CA ALA A 224 -6.22 -40.18 -5.55
C ALA A 224 -7.30 -39.65 -6.50
N ARG A 225 -8.57 -40.02 -6.24
CA ARG A 225 -9.72 -39.42 -6.96
C ARG A 225 -9.84 -37.93 -6.59
N PRO A 226 -10.07 -37.03 -7.57
CA PRO A 226 -10.25 -35.60 -7.28
C PRO A 226 -11.43 -35.35 -6.32
N ALA A 227 -11.21 -34.52 -5.30
CA ALA A 227 -12.23 -34.19 -4.30
C ALA A 227 -13.40 -33.35 -4.86
N PHE A 228 -13.21 -32.69 -6.02
CA PHE A 228 -14.25 -31.92 -6.70
C PHE A 228 -14.17 -32.06 -8.22
N ARG A 229 -15.33 -32.11 -8.87
CA ARG A 229 -15.47 -32.25 -10.33
C ARG A 229 -15.54 -30.90 -11.04
N ASN A 230 -15.20 -30.93 -12.33
CA ASN A 230 -15.33 -29.77 -13.20
C ASN A 230 -16.80 -29.34 -13.32
N SER A 231 -17.03 -28.04 -13.46
CA SER A 231 -18.36 -27.52 -13.79
C SER A 231 -18.71 -27.83 -15.23
N LYS A 232 -20.01 -27.89 -15.56
CA LYS A 232 -20.48 -28.06 -16.95
C LYS A 232 -19.96 -26.97 -17.88
N VAL A 233 -19.76 -25.75 -17.36
CA VAL A 233 -19.14 -24.62 -18.10
C VAL A 233 -17.61 -24.58 -18.00
N GLY A 234 -17.00 -25.50 -17.25
CA GLY A 234 -15.59 -25.46 -16.89
C GLY A 234 -15.26 -24.47 -15.76
N PHE A 235 -14.22 -24.75 -14.98
CA PHE A 235 -13.82 -23.88 -13.86
C PHE A 235 -13.49 -22.43 -14.25
N ARG A 236 -12.86 -22.23 -15.41
CA ARG A 236 -12.50 -20.89 -15.89
C ARG A 236 -13.74 -20.01 -16.10
N GLU A 237 -14.77 -20.53 -16.77
CA GLU A 237 -15.99 -19.76 -17.01
C GLU A 237 -16.85 -19.65 -15.76
N GLU A 238 -16.92 -20.71 -14.95
CA GLU A 238 -17.57 -20.63 -13.64
C GLU A 238 -17.01 -19.47 -12.81
N GLY A 239 -15.67 -19.37 -12.68
CA GLY A 239 -15.06 -18.29 -11.92
C GLY A 239 -15.26 -16.92 -12.56
N ARG A 240 -15.35 -16.81 -13.89
CA ARG A 240 -15.68 -15.55 -14.58
C ARG A 240 -17.11 -15.09 -14.28
N LEU A 241 -18.07 -16.02 -14.28
CA LEU A 241 -19.46 -15.73 -13.91
C LEU A 241 -19.55 -15.24 -12.47
N ILE A 242 -18.92 -15.96 -11.53
CA ILE A 242 -18.92 -15.57 -10.10
C ILE A 242 -18.27 -14.21 -9.90
N LEU A 243 -17.06 -13.99 -10.43
CA LEU A 243 -16.37 -12.71 -10.31
C LEU A 243 -17.19 -11.57 -10.91
N SER A 244 -17.83 -11.77 -12.06
CA SER A 244 -18.68 -10.76 -12.66
C SER A 244 -19.93 -10.48 -11.82
N LYS A 245 -20.55 -11.50 -11.22
CA LYS A 245 -21.76 -11.35 -10.40
C LYS A 245 -21.48 -10.60 -9.11
N ILE A 246 -20.38 -10.89 -8.41
CA ILE A 246 -20.00 -10.14 -7.21
C ILE A 246 -19.52 -8.71 -7.53
N GLN A 247 -19.02 -8.46 -8.75
CA GLN A 247 -18.67 -7.13 -9.24
C GLN A 247 -19.89 -6.31 -9.65
N HIS A 248 -20.91 -6.97 -10.19
CA HIS A 248 -22.14 -6.34 -10.67
C HIS A 248 -23.37 -7.09 -10.17
N PRO A 249 -23.76 -6.88 -8.89
CA PRO A 249 -24.85 -7.64 -8.27
C PRO A 249 -26.18 -7.53 -9.01
N THR A 250 -26.42 -6.42 -9.72
CA THR A 250 -27.64 -6.16 -10.49
C THR A 250 -27.77 -6.98 -11.77
N ARG A 251 -26.70 -7.63 -12.27
CA ARG A 251 -26.76 -8.43 -13.49
C ARG A 251 -27.59 -9.70 -13.25
N GLY A 252 -28.65 -9.87 -14.03
CA GLY A 252 -29.54 -11.03 -13.99
C GLY A 252 -28.99 -12.26 -14.73
N GLN A 253 -29.66 -13.39 -14.59
CA GLN A 253 -29.27 -14.67 -15.20
C GLN A 253 -29.22 -14.62 -16.73
N ALA A 254 -30.20 -13.96 -17.36
CA ALA A 254 -30.29 -13.80 -18.82
C ALA A 254 -29.08 -13.08 -19.44
N TYR A 255 -28.39 -12.23 -18.67
CA TYR A 255 -27.13 -11.61 -19.12
C TYR A 255 -26.02 -12.67 -19.26
N TYR A 256 -25.90 -13.56 -18.27
CA TYR A 256 -24.86 -14.59 -18.23
C TYR A 256 -25.11 -15.72 -19.23
N GLN A 257 -26.37 -16.10 -19.44
CA GLN A 257 -26.74 -17.07 -20.47
C GLN A 257 -26.34 -16.59 -21.86
N ARG A 258 -26.60 -15.32 -22.19
CA ARG A 258 -26.17 -14.71 -23.47
C ARG A 258 -24.65 -14.74 -23.65
N ILE A 259 -23.88 -14.53 -22.58
CA ILE A 259 -22.41 -14.63 -22.62
C ILE A 259 -21.93 -16.06 -22.89
N LEU A 260 -22.58 -17.07 -22.31
CA LEU A 260 -22.22 -18.46 -22.55
C LEU A 260 -22.57 -18.87 -24.00
N GLN A 261 -23.75 -18.47 -24.48
CA GLN A 261 -24.18 -18.68 -25.87
C GLN A 261 -23.24 -18.01 -26.88
N SER A 262 -22.82 -16.76 -26.63
CA SER A 262 -21.88 -16.07 -27.52
C SER A 262 -20.51 -16.74 -27.60
N LYS A 263 -20.17 -17.58 -26.61
CA LYS A 263 -18.96 -18.42 -26.58
C LYS A 263 -19.18 -19.84 -27.09
N LYS A 264 -20.37 -20.15 -27.63
CA LYS A 264 -20.78 -21.49 -28.07
C LYS A 264 -20.70 -22.54 -26.96
N ILE A 265 -20.95 -22.14 -25.70
CA ILE A 265 -21.01 -23.04 -24.55
C ILE A 265 -22.48 -23.41 -24.34
N GLU A 266 -22.86 -24.59 -24.83
CA GLU A 266 -24.22 -25.13 -24.68
C GLU A 266 -24.42 -25.71 -23.28
N VAL A 267 -25.27 -25.06 -22.49
CA VAL A 267 -25.66 -25.53 -21.16
C VAL A 267 -27.14 -25.33 -20.94
N ASP A 268 -27.71 -26.19 -20.12
CA ASP A 268 -29.07 -26.09 -19.62
C ASP A 268 -29.36 -24.69 -19.02
N PRO A 269 -30.56 -24.11 -19.23
CA PRO A 269 -30.93 -22.78 -18.74
C PRO A 269 -30.70 -22.59 -17.23
N THR A 270 -30.86 -23.65 -16.42
CA THR A 270 -30.68 -23.59 -14.95
C THR A 270 -29.21 -23.66 -14.51
N CYS A 271 -28.26 -23.85 -15.43
CA CYS A 271 -26.84 -24.02 -15.11
C CYS A 271 -26.26 -22.84 -14.32
N VAL A 272 -26.56 -21.60 -14.74
CA VAL A 272 -26.11 -20.38 -14.05
C VAL A 272 -26.68 -20.32 -12.63
N THR A 273 -27.97 -20.64 -12.47
CA THR A 273 -28.65 -20.69 -11.17
C THR A 273 -27.99 -21.70 -10.24
N LYS A 274 -27.74 -22.93 -10.70
CA LYS A 274 -27.07 -23.98 -9.93
C LYS A 274 -25.66 -23.54 -9.48
N ILE A 275 -24.92 -22.85 -10.35
CA ILE A 275 -23.62 -22.28 -9.99
C ILE A 275 -23.77 -21.22 -8.89
N PHE A 276 -24.70 -20.28 -9.04
CA PHE A 276 -24.95 -19.20 -8.08
C PHE A 276 -25.40 -19.72 -6.72
N THR A 277 -26.30 -20.72 -6.68
CA THR A 277 -26.76 -21.37 -5.46
C THR A 277 -25.62 -22.10 -4.75
N ARG A 278 -24.80 -22.87 -5.49
CA ARG A 278 -23.63 -23.57 -4.90
C ARG A 278 -22.63 -22.62 -4.26
N TRP A 279 -22.42 -21.46 -4.87
CA TRP A 279 -21.53 -20.43 -4.33
C TRP A 279 -22.17 -19.54 -3.27
N LYS A 280 -23.49 -19.67 -3.03
CA LYS A 280 -24.26 -18.72 -2.21
C LYS A 280 -23.99 -17.26 -2.62
N VAL A 281 -23.92 -17.00 -3.94
CA VAL A 281 -23.45 -15.69 -4.46
C VAL A 281 -24.39 -14.54 -4.09
N ASN A 282 -25.67 -14.82 -3.84
CA ASN A 282 -26.63 -13.81 -3.40
C ASN A 282 -26.41 -13.42 -1.93
N ASP A 283 -25.77 -14.29 -1.13
CA ASP A 283 -25.42 -14.03 0.27
C ASP A 283 -24.03 -13.37 0.39
N PHE A 284 -23.33 -13.17 -0.73
CA PHE A 284 -21.98 -12.60 -0.73
C PHE A 284 -21.96 -11.20 -0.12
N ARG A 285 -21.11 -11.00 0.88
CA ARG A 285 -20.89 -9.70 1.54
C ARG A 285 -19.48 -9.22 1.27
N SER A 286 -19.32 -8.13 0.52
CA SER A 286 -17.98 -7.59 0.28
C SER A 286 -17.27 -7.25 1.59
N ARG A 287 -16.04 -7.76 1.75
CA ARG A 287 -15.14 -7.45 2.87
C ARG A 287 -14.05 -6.44 2.50
N PHE A 288 -14.13 -5.82 1.33
CA PHE A 288 -13.22 -4.73 0.96
C PHE A 288 -13.54 -3.50 1.81
N LYS A 289 -12.50 -2.85 2.34
CA LYS A 289 -12.67 -1.59 3.08
C LYS A 289 -12.89 -0.45 2.10
N GLY A 290 -14.05 0.20 2.22
CA GLY A 290 -14.38 1.40 1.43
C GLY A 290 -14.03 2.71 2.14
N ASP A 291 -13.91 2.69 3.46
CA ASP A 291 -13.59 3.87 4.27
C ASP A 291 -12.66 3.53 5.45
N LEU A 292 -12.19 4.55 6.15
CA LEU A 292 -11.47 4.42 7.42
C LEU A 292 -12.44 3.90 8.49
N HIS A 293 -12.02 2.88 9.25
CA HIS A 293 -12.89 2.25 10.24
C HIS A 293 -13.37 3.27 11.29
N ARG A 294 -12.45 4.14 11.71
CA ARG A 294 -12.71 5.24 12.64
C ARG A 294 -13.89 6.11 12.20
N LEU A 295 -14.04 6.36 10.90
CA LEU A 295 -15.08 7.21 10.32
C LEU A 295 -16.47 6.54 10.27
N LEU A 296 -16.54 5.22 10.43
CA LEU A 296 -17.79 4.45 10.43
C LEU A 296 -18.48 4.41 11.80
N VAL A 297 -17.71 4.64 12.88
CA VAL A 297 -18.22 4.69 14.25
C VAL A 297 -18.87 6.07 14.49
N PRO A 298 -19.99 6.15 15.24
CA PRO A 298 -20.58 7.42 15.65
C PRO A 298 -19.55 8.36 16.29
N GLU A 299 -19.75 9.66 16.10
CA GLU A 299 -18.93 10.67 16.79
C GLU A 299 -19.17 10.53 18.29
N ALA A 300 -18.14 10.17 19.05
CA ALA A 300 -18.20 10.26 20.51
C ALA A 300 -18.24 11.74 20.89
N GLU A 301 -18.98 12.08 21.96
CA GLU A 301 -18.85 13.42 22.55
C GLU A 301 -17.38 13.67 22.86
N ALA A 302 -16.90 14.87 22.53
CA ALA A 302 -15.49 15.21 22.62
C ALA A 302 -15.00 14.93 24.04
N GLN A 303 -14.22 13.87 24.22
CA GLN A 303 -13.34 13.77 25.37
C GLN A 303 -12.37 14.92 25.23
N GLY A 304 -12.27 15.73 26.29
CA GLY A 304 -11.59 17.01 26.31
C GLY A 304 -10.17 16.98 25.76
N GLU A 305 -9.62 18.17 25.54
CA GLU A 305 -8.27 18.43 25.03
C GLU A 305 -7.31 17.28 25.35
N GLU A 306 -6.71 16.65 24.32
CA GLU A 306 -5.51 15.82 24.54
C GLU A 306 -4.45 16.78 25.09
N ALA A 307 -4.37 16.84 26.43
CA ALA A 307 -3.37 17.60 27.16
C ALA A 307 -2.02 17.36 26.47
N ALA A 308 -1.24 18.42 26.27
CA ALA A 308 0.04 18.34 25.58
C ALA A 308 0.94 17.31 26.29
N VAL A 309 0.87 16.05 25.85
CA VAL A 309 1.66 14.97 26.40
C VAL A 309 3.10 15.38 26.16
N ARG A 310 3.87 15.53 27.25
CA ARG A 310 5.30 15.79 27.14
C ARG A 310 5.91 14.67 26.30
N LEU A 311 6.27 15.02 25.07
CA LEU A 311 6.88 14.06 24.17
C LEU A 311 8.20 13.61 24.78
N PRO A 312 8.45 12.30 24.85
CA PRO A 312 9.73 11.80 25.33
C PRO A 312 10.84 12.35 24.44
N VAL A 313 12.01 12.57 25.03
CA VAL A 313 13.23 12.72 24.23
C VAL A 313 13.45 11.36 23.56
N ALA A 314 13.43 11.30 22.24
CA ALA A 314 13.66 10.04 21.54
C ALA A 314 15.09 9.54 21.85
N MET A 315 15.22 8.51 22.69
CA MET A 315 16.52 8.13 23.27
C MET A 315 17.25 6.99 22.54
N ALA A 316 16.57 6.21 21.70
CA ALA A 316 17.18 5.33 20.70
C ALA A 316 16.07 4.66 19.87
N MET A 317 16.16 4.72 18.56
CA MET A 317 15.34 3.88 17.69
C MET A 317 16.15 2.65 17.28
N ARG A 318 15.51 1.47 17.19
CA ARG A 318 16.19 0.30 16.59
C ARG A 318 16.46 0.58 15.12
N LEU A 319 17.72 0.35 14.73
CA LEU A 319 18.22 0.54 13.37
C LEU A 319 18.36 -0.79 12.66
N ASP A 320 18.37 -0.73 11.34
CA ASP A 320 18.74 -1.87 10.53
C ASP A 320 20.17 -2.34 10.83
N ARG A 321 20.35 -3.67 10.90
CA ARG A 321 21.69 -4.25 11.12
C ARG A 321 22.65 -3.89 9.99
N GLY A 322 22.17 -3.87 8.74
CA GLY A 322 22.94 -3.43 7.59
C GLY A 322 23.35 -1.96 7.72
N PHE A 323 22.43 -1.09 8.12
CA PHE A 323 22.73 0.32 8.36
C PHE A 323 23.74 0.54 9.50
N VAL A 324 23.63 -0.20 10.61
CA VAL A 324 24.62 -0.15 11.68
C VAL A 324 26.01 -0.60 11.19
N SER A 325 26.07 -1.66 10.37
CA SER A 325 27.32 -2.12 9.76
C SER A 325 27.91 -1.07 8.82
N PHE A 326 27.07 -0.46 7.99
CA PHE A 326 27.43 0.63 7.08
C PHE A 326 28.03 1.82 7.84
N LEU A 327 27.40 2.27 8.92
CA LEU A 327 27.88 3.36 9.75
C LEU A 327 29.26 3.10 10.39
N LYS A 328 29.64 1.83 10.59
CA LYS A 328 30.97 1.44 11.11
C LYS A 328 32.06 1.54 10.04
N GLN A 329 31.72 1.36 8.77
CA GLN A 329 32.64 1.42 7.63
C GLN A 329 32.83 2.85 7.10
N LEU A 330 31.81 3.70 7.26
CA LEU A 330 31.78 5.07 6.75
C LEU A 330 32.96 6.00 7.17
N PRO A 331 33.64 5.81 8.32
CA PRO A 331 34.86 6.56 8.63
C PRO A 331 36.05 6.24 7.73
N SER A 332 36.21 4.98 7.30
CA SER A 332 37.29 4.54 6.42
C SER A 332 36.91 4.59 4.94
N GLU A 333 35.62 4.46 4.64
CA GLU A 333 35.09 4.40 3.27
C GLU A 333 33.96 5.42 3.09
N PRO A 334 34.29 6.69 2.73
CA PRO A 334 33.29 7.68 2.37
C PRO A 334 32.47 7.25 1.14
N VAL A 335 31.20 7.61 1.12
CA VAL A 335 30.27 7.18 0.06
C VAL A 335 29.86 8.36 -0.81
N ALA A 336 30.03 8.19 -2.12
CA ALA A 336 29.52 9.13 -3.11
C ALA A 336 28.01 8.99 -3.24
N LEU A 337 27.32 10.12 -3.24
CA LEU A 337 25.87 10.24 -3.34
C LEU A 337 25.50 11.11 -4.53
N ALA A 338 24.47 10.71 -5.25
CA ALA A 338 23.85 11.52 -6.30
C ALA A 338 22.47 11.92 -5.80
N ASN A 339 22.15 13.21 -5.68
CA ASN A 339 20.90 13.75 -5.10
C ASN A 339 20.88 13.87 -3.55
N PRO A 340 21.88 14.52 -2.92
CA PRO A 340 21.96 14.70 -1.46
C PRO A 340 20.86 15.57 -0.85
N GLY A 341 20.07 16.28 -1.66
CA GLY A 341 19.12 17.28 -1.15
C GLY A 341 18.05 16.75 -0.21
N ILE A 342 17.80 15.42 -0.18
CA ILE A 342 16.86 14.84 0.79
C ILE A 342 17.33 15.03 2.24
N PHE A 343 18.63 15.05 2.49
CA PHE A 343 19.19 15.23 3.83
C PHE A 343 18.89 16.62 4.41
N LEU A 344 18.68 17.63 3.56
CA LEU A 344 18.36 19.00 3.95
C LEU A 344 17.03 19.10 4.71
N PHE A 345 16.17 18.08 4.60
CA PHE A 345 14.88 18.06 5.27
C PHE A 345 14.90 17.43 6.66
N LEU A 346 15.98 16.75 7.04
CA LEU A 346 16.11 16.13 8.35
C LEU A 346 16.12 17.16 9.49
N PRO A 347 16.83 18.30 9.40
CA PRO A 347 16.75 19.35 10.43
C PRO A 347 15.34 19.93 10.59
N TYR A 348 14.57 20.06 9.50
CA TYR A 348 13.19 20.57 9.58
C TYR A 348 12.24 19.56 10.23
N LEU A 349 12.43 18.27 10.00
CA LEU A 349 11.70 17.21 10.70
C LEU A 349 11.96 17.23 12.23
N ASP A 350 13.19 17.55 12.63
CA ASP A 350 13.57 17.73 14.04
C ASP A 350 12.90 18.97 14.65
N ARG A 351 12.93 20.11 13.93
CA ARG A 351 12.24 21.35 14.35
C ARG A 351 10.72 21.15 14.54
N LEU A 352 10.11 20.29 13.72
CA LEU A 352 8.70 19.88 13.86
C LEU A 352 8.49 18.75 14.90
N ARG A 353 9.55 18.28 15.56
CA ARG A 353 9.55 17.18 16.53
C ARG A 353 8.88 15.90 16.02
N ILE A 354 8.93 15.65 14.71
CA ILE A 354 8.32 14.46 14.10
C ILE A 354 9.02 13.19 14.58
N PHE A 355 10.33 13.26 14.84
CA PHE A 355 11.11 12.16 15.40
C PHE A 355 10.62 11.75 16.80
N ASP A 356 10.49 12.72 17.71
CA ASP A 356 9.98 12.49 19.07
C ASP A 356 8.56 11.90 19.02
N LYS A 357 7.70 12.45 18.15
CA LYS A 357 6.33 11.96 18.03
C LYS A 357 6.28 10.53 17.49
N ALA A 358 7.04 10.22 16.45
CA ALA A 358 7.09 8.87 15.91
C ALA A 358 7.65 7.87 16.93
N ALA A 359 8.71 8.24 17.67
CA ALA A 359 9.27 7.42 18.74
C ALA A 359 8.24 7.09 19.84
N SER A 360 7.36 8.04 20.19
CA SER A 360 6.28 7.81 21.16
C SER A 360 5.18 6.83 20.70
N LEU A 361 5.13 6.51 19.40
CA LEU A 361 4.11 5.66 18.78
C LEU A 361 4.67 4.30 18.34
N LEU A 362 5.97 4.10 18.44
CA LEU A 362 6.64 2.88 18.01
C LEU A 362 6.64 1.86 19.16
N ASP A 363 5.85 0.80 19.03
CA ASP A 363 6.08 -0.43 19.78
C ASP A 363 7.05 -1.32 18.97
N VAL A 364 8.26 -1.51 19.48
CA VAL A 364 9.33 -2.13 18.69
C VAL A 364 9.35 -3.63 18.94
N ASP A 365 8.73 -4.40 18.04
CA ASP A 365 8.85 -5.87 17.99
C ASP A 365 10.33 -6.26 17.79
N PRO A 366 10.94 -7.04 18.71
CA PRO A 366 12.35 -7.36 18.65
C PRO A 366 12.80 -8.16 17.42
N ASP A 367 11.88 -8.84 16.75
CA ASP A 367 12.16 -9.90 15.79
C ASP A 367 11.86 -9.51 14.33
N ARG A 368 11.50 -8.24 14.04
CA ARG A 368 11.05 -7.81 12.70
C ARG A 368 11.69 -6.51 12.18
N GLY A 369 12.59 -6.65 11.20
CA GLY A 369 12.86 -5.69 10.10
C GLY A 369 13.04 -4.19 10.40
N TYR A 370 12.98 -3.38 9.34
CA TYR A 370 13.07 -1.90 9.40
C TYR A 370 11.83 -1.29 10.06
N SER A 371 12.00 -0.22 10.85
CA SER A 371 10.87 0.51 11.48
C SER A 371 9.90 1.11 10.44
N TRP A 372 8.60 1.20 10.77
CA TRP A 372 7.65 1.89 9.89
C TRP A 372 8.04 3.36 9.68
N PHE A 373 8.75 3.97 10.62
CA PHE A 373 9.22 5.35 10.52
C PHE A 373 10.26 5.52 9.41
N SER A 374 11.24 4.62 9.30
CA SER A 374 12.18 4.59 8.18
C SER A 374 11.44 4.49 6.83
N LEU A 375 10.40 3.67 6.77
CA LEU A 375 9.56 3.54 5.58
C LEU A 375 8.74 4.81 5.27
N LEU A 376 8.34 5.55 6.31
CA LEU A 376 7.69 6.85 6.17
C LEU A 376 8.66 7.91 5.63
N LEU A 377 9.90 7.94 6.15
CA LEU A 377 10.96 8.81 5.64
C LEU A 377 11.30 8.51 4.17
N LEU A 378 11.37 7.23 3.78
CA LEU A 378 11.53 6.83 2.38
C LEU A 378 10.41 7.39 1.49
N SER A 379 9.16 7.25 1.92
CA SER A 379 8.01 7.71 1.11
C SER A 379 7.89 9.24 1.09
N LEU A 380 8.28 9.92 2.17
CA LEU A 380 8.43 11.36 2.23
C LEU A 380 9.52 11.84 1.27
N GLY A 381 10.71 11.25 1.35
CA GLY A 381 11.83 11.64 0.52
C GLY A 381 11.59 11.37 -0.96
N ARG A 382 10.87 10.30 -1.28
CA ARG A 382 10.33 10.06 -2.62
C ARG A 382 9.51 11.25 -3.13
N VAL A 383 8.59 11.79 -2.31
CA VAL A 383 7.77 12.94 -2.70
C VAL A 383 8.65 14.18 -2.88
N LEU A 384 9.54 14.47 -1.93
CA LEU A 384 10.42 15.64 -1.98
C LEU A 384 11.37 15.61 -3.18
N GLN A 385 11.98 14.45 -3.47
CA GLN A 385 12.90 14.24 -4.59
C GLN A 385 12.21 14.23 -5.96
N GLY A 386 10.88 14.12 -6.04
CA GLY A 386 10.16 14.14 -7.31
C GLY A 386 9.88 12.76 -7.92
N LEU A 387 9.97 11.70 -7.13
CA LEU A 387 9.70 10.34 -7.57
C LEU A 387 8.19 10.03 -7.48
N SER A 388 7.51 10.13 -8.62
CA SER A 388 6.04 10.17 -8.66
C SER A 388 5.30 8.95 -8.12
N SER A 389 5.95 7.79 -7.97
CA SER A 389 5.32 6.58 -7.43
C SER A 389 6.28 5.73 -6.61
N VAL A 390 5.72 4.99 -5.66
CA VAL A 390 6.46 4.00 -4.84
C VAL A 390 7.22 3.00 -5.72
N SER A 391 6.59 2.54 -6.81
CA SER A 391 7.22 1.56 -7.72
C SER A 391 8.46 2.13 -8.41
N LYS A 392 8.48 3.44 -8.74
CA LYS A 392 9.66 4.09 -9.33
C LYS A 392 10.78 4.22 -8.30
N ALA A 393 10.46 4.63 -7.08
CA ALA A 393 11.44 4.74 -6.00
C ALA A 393 12.09 3.39 -5.67
N CYS A 394 11.32 2.32 -5.56
CA CYS A 394 11.89 0.99 -5.27
C CYS A 394 12.76 0.39 -6.39
N ARG A 395 12.91 1.09 -7.53
CA ARG A 395 13.79 0.67 -8.64
C ARG A 395 15.04 1.56 -8.75
N THR A 396 15.19 2.56 -7.89
CA THR A 396 16.39 3.40 -7.88
C THR A 396 17.51 2.67 -7.15
N HIS A 397 18.71 2.68 -7.72
CA HIS A 397 19.93 2.16 -7.07
C HIS A 397 20.70 3.24 -6.30
N GLU A 398 20.22 4.47 -6.35
CA GLU A 398 20.80 5.63 -5.66
C GLU A 398 20.58 5.53 -4.13
N LEU A 399 21.61 5.89 -3.35
CA LEU A 399 21.69 5.63 -1.91
C LEU A 399 21.22 6.77 -1.01
N SER A 400 21.10 8.01 -1.50
CA SER A 400 20.72 9.18 -0.70
C SER A 400 19.38 8.99 -0.02
N LEU A 401 18.38 8.48 -0.76
CA LEU A 401 17.05 8.23 -0.22
C LEU A 401 17.04 7.16 0.89
N PRO A 402 17.56 5.93 0.68
CA PRO A 402 17.61 4.94 1.76
C PRO A 402 18.50 5.36 2.93
N LEU A 403 19.66 5.99 2.69
CA LEU A 403 20.55 6.41 3.77
C LEU A 403 19.93 7.52 4.64
N ALA A 404 19.23 8.49 4.05
CA ALA A 404 18.49 9.51 4.80
C ALA A 404 17.34 8.92 5.65
N ALA A 405 16.89 7.71 5.34
CA ALA A 405 15.88 6.97 6.08
C ALA A 405 16.47 5.93 7.08
N GLY A 406 17.79 5.87 7.23
CA GLY A 406 18.46 4.89 8.10
C GLY A 406 18.54 3.48 7.52
N LEU A 407 18.67 3.35 6.19
CA LEU A 407 18.67 2.10 5.43
C LEU A 407 19.84 2.05 4.46
N VAL A 408 20.31 0.85 4.10
CA VAL A 408 21.40 0.67 3.10
C VAL A 408 20.90 0.41 1.68
N GLY A 409 19.59 0.34 1.48
CA GLY A 409 19.00 0.10 0.17
C GLY A 409 17.49 0.22 0.16
N MET A 410 16.92 0.34 -1.03
CA MET A 410 15.48 0.44 -1.21
C MET A 410 14.79 -0.91 -0.96
N PRO A 411 13.74 -0.97 -0.13
CA PRO A 411 12.94 -2.17 0.04
C PRO A 411 12.08 -2.44 -1.20
N SER A 412 11.57 -3.67 -1.31
CA SER A 412 10.56 -3.98 -2.33
C SER A 412 9.29 -3.12 -2.15
N LYS A 413 8.55 -2.87 -3.24
CA LYS A 413 7.27 -2.15 -3.19
C LYS A 413 6.32 -2.72 -2.15
N ASP A 414 6.21 -4.04 -2.08
CA ASP A 414 5.31 -4.71 -1.15
C ASP A 414 5.77 -4.55 0.30
N SER A 415 7.08 -4.65 0.55
CA SER A 415 7.67 -4.41 1.87
C SER A 415 7.40 -2.97 2.34
N LEU A 416 7.61 -1.98 1.47
CA LEU A 416 7.37 -0.57 1.78
C LEU A 416 5.89 -0.30 2.10
N LEU A 417 4.97 -0.73 1.23
CA LEU A 417 3.54 -0.47 1.41
C LEU A 417 2.93 -1.25 2.59
N ASN A 418 3.38 -2.49 2.83
CA ASN A 418 2.89 -3.27 3.97
C ASN A 418 3.48 -2.77 5.28
N GLY A 419 4.75 -2.37 5.31
CA GLY A 419 5.37 -1.81 6.51
C GLY A 419 4.79 -0.45 6.90
N LEU A 420 4.44 0.40 5.94
CA LEU A 420 3.67 1.62 6.22
C LEU A 420 2.27 1.32 6.76
N ALA A 421 1.62 0.26 6.27
CA ALA A 421 0.29 -0.13 6.71
C ALA A 421 0.24 -0.70 8.15
N VAL A 422 1.40 -0.84 8.82
CA VAL A 422 1.49 -1.16 10.26
C VAL A 422 1.03 0.01 11.12
N ILE A 423 1.27 1.26 10.67
CA ILE A 423 0.80 2.46 11.36
C ILE A 423 -0.70 2.33 11.55
N THR A 424 -1.23 2.45 12.75
CA THR A 424 -2.68 2.34 12.98
C THR A 424 -3.43 3.61 12.58
N GLU A 425 -4.76 3.54 12.40
CA GLU A 425 -5.57 4.74 12.14
C GLU A 425 -5.45 5.78 13.28
N GLY A 426 -5.30 5.31 14.53
CA GLY A 426 -5.10 6.15 15.72
C GLY A 426 -3.72 6.81 15.75
N GLU A 427 -2.65 6.05 15.50
CA GLU A 427 -1.29 6.59 15.40
C GLU A 427 -1.17 7.65 14.30
N LEU A 428 -1.76 7.40 13.14
CA LEU A 428 -1.76 8.36 12.03
C LEU A 428 -2.54 9.63 12.36
N LEU A 429 -3.67 9.50 13.07
CA LEU A 429 -4.42 10.66 13.57
C LEU A 429 -3.56 11.46 14.55
N SER A 430 -2.88 10.80 15.47
CA SER A 430 -1.98 11.43 16.45
C SER A 430 -0.80 12.14 15.78
N LEU A 431 -0.20 11.54 14.74
CA LEU A 431 0.84 12.17 13.92
C LEU A 431 0.32 13.42 13.20
N ARG A 432 -0.87 13.34 12.60
CA ARG A 432 -1.49 14.47 11.89
C ARG A 432 -1.77 15.62 12.85
N ARG A 433 -2.33 15.32 14.03
CA ARG A 433 -2.58 16.31 15.09
C ARG A 433 -1.31 17.00 15.56
N HIS A 434 -0.27 16.21 15.81
CA HIS A 434 1.04 16.72 16.18
C HIS A 434 1.64 17.63 15.09
N LEU A 435 1.53 17.23 13.83
CA LEU A 435 1.98 18.06 12.71
C LEU A 435 1.23 19.40 12.68
N THR A 436 -0.10 19.39 12.75
CA THR A 436 -0.93 20.61 12.77
C THR A 436 -0.53 21.56 13.90
N ARG A 437 -0.33 21.03 15.11
CA ARG A 437 0.16 21.83 16.25
C ARG A 437 1.56 22.39 15.99
N SER A 438 2.48 21.55 15.56
CA SER A 438 3.89 21.95 15.36
C SER A 438 4.04 23.00 14.27
N ILE A 439 3.27 22.92 13.17
CA ILE A 439 3.31 23.94 12.13
C ILE A 439 2.73 25.28 12.62
N ALA A 440 1.74 25.26 13.53
CA ALA A 440 1.22 26.48 14.16
C ALA A 440 2.25 27.09 15.13
N GLU A 441 2.87 26.28 15.98
CA GLU A 441 3.93 26.72 16.92
C GLU A 441 5.15 27.31 16.21
N GLN A 442 5.51 26.77 15.03
CA GLN A 442 6.56 27.32 14.16
C GLN A 442 6.11 28.55 13.34
N GLY A 443 4.87 29.02 13.55
CA GLY A 443 4.27 30.14 12.84
C GLY A 443 4.15 29.92 11.34
N LEU A 444 4.10 28.65 10.87
CA LEU A 444 3.91 28.31 9.45
C LEU A 444 2.47 28.56 9.00
N ILE A 445 1.52 28.49 9.92
CA ILE A 445 0.11 28.84 9.72
C ILE A 445 -0.32 29.87 10.77
N LYS A 446 -1.33 30.68 10.45
CA LYS A 446 -2.04 31.51 11.43
C LYS A 446 -3.26 30.81 12.00
N ALA A 447 -3.92 30.00 11.18
CA ALA A 447 -5.10 29.19 11.52
C ALA A 447 -6.35 29.99 11.96
N LYS A 448 -6.38 31.29 11.65
CA LYS A 448 -7.53 32.17 11.92
C LYS A 448 -8.58 32.09 10.83
N ARG A 449 -8.13 32.08 9.57
CA ARG A 449 -8.96 32.08 8.37
C ARG A 449 -8.80 30.76 7.64
N ILE A 450 -9.80 29.88 7.68
CA ILE A 450 -9.68 28.52 7.18
C ILE A 450 -10.67 28.25 6.04
N ALA A 451 -10.16 27.74 4.93
CA ALA A 451 -10.97 27.25 3.82
C ALA A 451 -11.06 25.72 3.83
N PHE A 452 -12.23 25.20 3.45
CA PHE A 452 -12.46 23.76 3.27
C PHE A 452 -12.86 23.44 1.84
N ASP A 453 -12.37 22.30 1.33
CA ASP A 453 -12.72 21.80 0.00
C ASP A 453 -12.57 20.27 -0.09
N PHE A 454 -13.06 19.71 -1.20
CA PHE A 454 -12.87 18.33 -1.60
C PHE A 454 -12.15 18.27 -2.95
N HIS A 455 -11.17 17.38 -3.06
CA HIS A 455 -10.55 17.06 -4.34
C HIS A 455 -10.99 15.68 -4.80
N MET A 456 -11.55 15.54 -6.01
CA MET A 456 -12.03 14.25 -6.52
C MET A 456 -10.97 13.53 -7.36
N ARG A 457 -10.60 12.33 -6.93
CA ARG A 457 -9.81 11.37 -7.71
C ARG A 457 -10.69 10.27 -8.27
N ASP A 458 -10.99 10.35 -9.57
CA ASP A 458 -11.75 9.34 -10.30
C ASP A 458 -11.09 7.94 -10.22
N PHE A 459 -11.90 6.91 -9.99
CA PHE A 459 -11.54 5.50 -10.04
C PHE A 459 -12.31 4.79 -11.16
N THR A 460 -11.58 4.20 -12.12
CA THR A 460 -12.17 3.71 -13.38
C THR A 460 -12.24 2.18 -13.51
N ALA A 461 -11.89 1.40 -12.47
CA ALA A 461 -11.97 -0.06 -12.59
C ALA A 461 -13.41 -0.57 -12.43
N ASP A 462 -13.73 -1.71 -13.03
CA ASP A 462 -15.10 -2.24 -13.07
C ASP A 462 -15.61 -2.79 -11.73
N ASP A 463 -14.73 -3.03 -10.77
CA ASP A 463 -15.05 -3.68 -9.49
C ASP A 463 -15.44 -2.71 -8.38
N VAL A 464 -16.10 -1.59 -8.74
CA VAL A 464 -16.54 -0.54 -7.80
C VAL A 464 -17.46 -1.06 -6.69
N PRO A 465 -18.57 -1.78 -6.99
CA PRO A 465 -19.44 -2.31 -5.94
C PRO A 465 -18.71 -3.32 -5.05
N LEU A 466 -17.91 -4.20 -5.66
CA LEU A 466 -17.10 -5.18 -4.93
C LEU A 466 -16.12 -4.49 -3.98
N LYS A 467 -15.56 -3.34 -4.35
CA LYS A 467 -14.56 -2.63 -3.54
C LYS A 467 -15.16 -1.62 -2.55
N ASN A 468 -16.49 -1.50 -2.47
CA ASN A 468 -17.17 -0.51 -1.64
C ASN A 468 -16.71 0.94 -1.95
N ILE A 469 -16.42 1.24 -3.23
CA ILE A 469 -16.02 2.58 -3.67
C ILE A 469 -17.28 3.40 -3.98
N GLY A 470 -17.42 4.52 -3.28
CA GLY A 470 -18.52 5.46 -3.42
C GLY A 470 -18.36 6.39 -4.63
N LYS A 471 -19.45 7.08 -4.97
CA LYS A 471 -19.50 8.04 -6.08
C LYS A 471 -19.65 9.47 -5.58
N GLY A 472 -18.93 10.40 -6.19
CA GLY A 472 -19.05 11.83 -5.93
C GLY A 472 -18.85 12.68 -7.19
N PRO A 473 -19.10 13.99 -7.14
CA PRO A 473 -18.98 14.89 -8.28
C PRO A 473 -17.58 14.86 -8.89
N SER A 474 -17.47 14.53 -10.17
CA SER A 474 -16.21 14.54 -10.93
C SER A 474 -16.12 15.77 -11.82
N PRO A 475 -15.16 16.68 -11.60
CA PRO A 475 -14.94 17.84 -12.47
C PRO A 475 -14.56 17.43 -13.90
N LYS A 476 -13.88 16.29 -14.07
CA LYS A 476 -13.42 15.76 -15.37
C LYS A 476 -14.57 15.16 -16.16
N ARG A 477 -15.45 14.39 -15.51
CA ARG A 477 -16.56 13.68 -16.17
C ARG A 477 -17.87 14.47 -16.22
N LYS A 478 -17.99 15.55 -15.42
CA LYS A 478 -19.22 16.35 -15.26
C LYS A 478 -20.43 15.54 -14.76
N ILE A 479 -20.18 14.41 -14.08
CA ILE A 479 -21.18 13.53 -13.46
C ILE A 479 -20.68 13.01 -12.11
N CYS A 480 -21.57 12.42 -11.30
CA CYS A 480 -21.14 11.66 -10.13
C CYS A 480 -20.43 10.37 -10.58
N PHE A 481 -19.15 10.23 -10.25
CA PHE A 481 -18.31 9.13 -10.69
C PHE A 481 -17.67 8.40 -9.50
N PRO A 482 -17.37 7.10 -9.58
CA PRO A 482 -16.65 6.39 -8.53
C PRO A 482 -15.26 6.99 -8.29
N GLY A 483 -14.84 7.06 -7.03
CA GLY A 483 -13.53 7.61 -6.70
C GLY A 483 -13.30 7.86 -5.22
N PHE A 484 -12.27 8.63 -4.94
CA PHE A 484 -11.89 9.04 -3.59
C PHE A 484 -11.88 10.57 -3.51
N ARG A 485 -12.34 11.12 -2.38
CA ARG A 485 -12.52 12.56 -2.21
C ARG A 485 -11.92 13.01 -0.88
N PRO A 486 -10.59 13.15 -0.75
CA PRO A 486 -10.02 13.72 0.47
C PRO A 486 -10.71 15.04 0.85
N HIS A 487 -10.94 15.21 2.15
CA HIS A 487 -11.39 16.47 2.73
C HIS A 487 -10.15 17.26 3.16
N LEU A 488 -10.10 18.54 2.80
CA LEU A 488 -8.93 19.38 2.97
C LEU A 488 -9.29 20.61 3.83
N ALA A 489 -8.40 20.97 4.76
CA ALA A 489 -8.41 22.26 5.45
C ALA A 489 -7.15 23.05 5.12
N TRP A 490 -7.32 24.35 4.89
CA TRP A 490 -6.27 25.22 4.37
C TRP A 490 -6.24 26.55 5.10
N ASP A 491 -5.05 27.01 5.46
CA ASP A 491 -4.85 28.32 6.05
C ASP A 491 -4.85 29.37 4.93
N VAL A 492 -5.88 30.21 4.91
CA VAL A 492 -6.07 31.25 3.89
C VAL A 492 -4.98 32.33 4.01
N ASP A 493 -4.52 32.59 5.23
CA ASP A 493 -3.52 33.62 5.51
C ASP A 493 -2.14 33.32 4.94
N THR A 494 -1.71 32.05 5.01
CA THR A 494 -0.34 31.64 4.63
C THR A 494 -0.29 30.82 3.35
N GLY A 495 -1.44 30.28 2.92
CA GLY A 495 -1.54 29.41 1.76
C GLY A 495 -0.98 27.99 2.01
N LEU A 496 -0.83 27.57 3.27
CA LEU A 496 -0.36 26.23 3.63
C LEU A 496 -1.54 25.27 3.97
N PRO A 497 -1.49 23.99 3.55
CA PRO A 497 -2.45 22.99 4.02
C PRO A 497 -2.29 22.75 5.52
N ILE A 498 -3.40 22.72 6.25
CA ILE A 498 -3.44 22.41 7.68
C ILE A 498 -3.57 20.89 7.87
N ALA A 499 -4.55 20.28 7.20
CA ALA A 499 -4.83 18.86 7.31
C ALA A 499 -5.51 18.30 6.06
N LEU A 500 -5.08 17.11 5.65
CA LEU A 500 -5.65 16.33 4.55
C LEU A 500 -6.05 14.95 5.08
N GLU A 501 -7.29 14.54 4.85
CA GLU A 501 -7.79 13.23 5.27
C GLU A 501 -8.55 12.54 4.16
N PHE A 502 -8.30 11.24 3.98
CA PHE A 502 -9.06 10.41 3.07
C PHE A 502 -10.57 10.46 3.37
N ARG A 503 -11.39 10.53 2.32
CA ARG A 503 -12.80 10.14 2.37
C ARG A 503 -13.18 9.33 1.15
N ASN A 504 -14.12 8.41 1.33
CA ASN A 504 -14.73 7.68 0.23
C ASN A 504 -15.47 8.66 -0.71
N GLY A 505 -15.61 8.32 -2.00
CA GLY A 505 -16.25 9.19 -3.00
C GLY A 505 -17.69 9.56 -2.66
N SER A 506 -18.39 8.72 -1.87
CA SER A 506 -19.75 8.98 -1.37
C SER A 506 -19.84 9.97 -0.21
N ALA A 507 -18.70 10.41 0.34
CA ALA A 507 -18.68 11.35 1.44
C ALA A 507 -19.31 12.69 1.04
N ARG A 508 -20.13 13.24 1.95
CA ARG A 508 -20.79 14.54 1.77
C ARG A 508 -20.23 15.55 2.74
N ALA A 509 -19.88 16.72 2.22
CA ALA A 509 -19.37 17.85 2.97
C ALA A 509 -20.17 18.15 4.25
N THR A 510 -21.50 18.18 4.15
CA THR A 510 -22.41 18.47 5.27
C THR A 510 -22.40 17.43 6.38
N THR A 511 -21.93 16.22 6.11
CA THR A 511 -21.86 15.11 7.09
C THR A 511 -20.47 14.92 7.68
N THR A 512 -19.42 15.44 7.02
CA THR A 512 -18.03 15.19 7.42
C THR A 512 -17.37 16.39 8.09
N ILE A 513 -17.78 17.61 7.77
CA ILE A 513 -17.08 18.83 8.20
C ILE A 513 -17.00 18.96 9.73
N ARG A 514 -18.09 18.71 10.46
CA ARG A 514 -18.13 18.82 11.93
C ARG A 514 -17.05 17.95 12.59
N ARG A 515 -17.09 16.65 12.29
CA ARG A 515 -16.14 15.68 12.81
C ARG A 515 -14.71 15.99 12.40
N PHE A 516 -14.50 16.37 11.14
CA PHE A 516 -13.18 16.74 10.64
C PHE A 516 -12.59 17.92 11.42
N ILE A 517 -13.38 18.97 11.64
CA ILE A 517 -12.95 20.15 12.40
C ILE A 517 -12.68 19.80 13.86
N ARG A 518 -13.60 19.10 14.53
CA ARG A 518 -13.44 18.71 15.94
C ARG A 518 -12.19 17.86 16.15
N GLU A 519 -11.99 16.85 15.32
CA GLU A 519 -10.90 15.90 15.50
C GLU A 519 -9.53 16.42 15.07
N LEU A 520 -9.45 17.28 14.04
CA LEU A 520 -8.17 17.68 13.45
C LEU A 520 -7.77 19.11 13.79
N LEU A 521 -8.72 20.02 14.02
CA LEU A 521 -8.45 21.44 14.25
C LEU A 521 -8.69 21.84 15.70
N ILE A 522 -9.89 21.61 16.24
CA ILE A 522 -10.20 22.02 17.63
C ILE A 522 -9.28 21.28 18.62
N GLY A 523 -9.18 19.96 18.52
CA GLY A 523 -8.32 19.17 19.40
C GLY A 523 -6.81 19.45 19.27
N THR A 524 -6.39 20.34 18.36
CA THR A 524 -4.97 20.65 18.12
C THR A 524 -4.62 22.12 18.34
N LEU A 525 -5.46 23.03 17.87
CA LEU A 525 -5.27 24.47 17.87
C LEU A 525 -6.04 25.20 19.00
N GLY A 526 -7.02 24.53 19.61
CA GLY A 526 -7.92 25.09 20.63
C GLY A 526 -9.26 25.58 20.08
N GLU A 527 -10.25 25.77 20.96
CA GLU A 527 -11.64 26.12 20.60
C GLU A 527 -11.81 27.54 20.02
N HIS A 528 -10.86 28.44 20.24
CA HIS A 528 -10.95 29.85 19.82
C HIS A 528 -9.90 30.26 18.78
N SER A 529 -9.20 29.30 18.16
CA SER A 529 -8.16 29.64 17.17
C SER A 529 -8.73 30.09 15.82
N ILE A 530 -9.94 29.62 15.48
CA ILE A 530 -10.56 29.81 14.16
C ILE A 530 -11.54 30.98 14.24
N GLU A 531 -11.23 32.07 13.55
CA GLU A 531 -12.03 33.30 13.54
C GLU A 531 -12.99 33.32 12.33
N HIS A 532 -12.61 32.73 11.20
CA HIS A 532 -13.39 32.80 9.96
C HIS A 532 -13.24 31.54 9.11
N VAL A 533 -14.36 31.04 8.60
CA VAL A 533 -14.46 29.86 7.75
C VAL A 533 -14.99 30.19 6.35
N TYR A 534 -14.31 29.68 5.32
CA TYR A 534 -14.69 29.83 3.91
C TYR A 534 -15.15 28.49 3.31
N LEU A 535 -16.37 28.44 2.76
CA LEU A 535 -16.96 27.21 2.23
C LEU A 535 -17.50 27.38 0.80
N ASP A 536 -17.44 26.33 -0.01
CA ASP A 536 -18.18 26.28 -1.28
C ASP A 536 -19.64 25.82 -1.08
N SER A 537 -20.43 25.93 -2.13
CA SER A 537 -21.83 25.53 -2.24
C SER A 537 -22.10 24.07 -1.85
N GLU A 538 -21.13 23.16 -1.96
CA GLU A 538 -21.29 21.77 -1.50
C GLU A 538 -21.56 21.67 0.01
N TYR A 539 -21.10 22.64 0.80
CA TYR A 539 -21.28 22.68 2.26
C TYR A 539 -22.61 23.32 2.69
N THR A 540 -23.49 23.66 1.75
CA THR A 540 -24.79 24.29 2.07
C THR A 540 -25.67 23.36 2.90
N GLY A 541 -25.83 23.68 4.19
CA GLY A 541 -26.70 22.95 5.11
C GLY A 541 -26.86 23.68 6.44
N GLY A 542 -28.08 23.78 6.96
CA GLY A 542 -28.36 24.57 8.17
C GLY A 542 -27.60 24.10 9.41
N ALA A 543 -27.39 22.78 9.57
CA ALA A 543 -26.58 22.23 10.66
C ALA A 543 -25.10 22.62 10.55
N VAL A 544 -24.57 22.75 9.33
CA VAL A 544 -23.20 23.22 9.10
C VAL A 544 -23.10 24.68 9.48
N TRP A 545 -24.01 25.52 8.97
CA TRP A 545 -24.00 26.96 9.28
C TRP A 545 -24.03 27.23 10.77
N ARG A 546 -24.94 26.57 11.49
CA ARG A 546 -25.02 26.65 12.95
C ARG A 546 -23.71 26.23 13.59
N PHE A 547 -23.19 25.05 13.25
CA PHE A 547 -21.94 24.56 13.84
C PHE A 547 -20.77 25.54 13.66
N ILE A 548 -20.70 26.27 12.54
CA ILE A 548 -19.64 27.27 12.34
C ILE A 548 -19.88 28.51 13.21
N VAL A 549 -21.10 29.07 13.23
CA VAL A 549 -21.34 30.43 13.77
C VAL A 549 -21.75 30.47 15.24
N ASP A 550 -22.24 29.36 15.78
CA ASP A 550 -22.70 29.24 17.15
C ASP A 550 -21.51 29.28 18.12
N SER A 551 -21.47 30.25 19.02
CA SER A 551 -20.37 30.45 19.98
C SER A 551 -20.43 29.52 21.19
N GLU A 552 -21.57 28.91 21.47
CA GLU A 552 -21.76 28.04 22.65
C GLU A 552 -21.60 26.57 22.27
N GLN A 553 -22.21 26.14 21.16
CA GLN A 553 -22.26 24.74 20.73
C GLN A 553 -21.43 24.46 19.46
N GLY A 554 -20.90 25.52 18.84
CA GLY A 554 -20.17 25.49 17.58
C GLY A 554 -18.74 26.02 17.69
N LEU A 555 -18.26 26.70 16.64
CA LEU A 555 -16.94 27.34 16.59
C LEU A 555 -16.96 28.81 17.00
N GLY A 556 -18.12 29.47 16.97
CA GLY A 556 -18.21 30.92 17.13
C GLY A 556 -17.50 31.73 16.03
N ALA A 557 -17.26 31.12 14.86
CA ALA A 557 -16.51 31.73 13.77
C ALA A 557 -17.42 32.45 12.77
N ASP A 558 -16.88 33.46 12.10
CA ASP A 558 -17.52 34.03 10.92
C ASP A 558 -17.55 33.02 9.77
N LEU A 559 -18.55 33.16 8.90
CA LEU A 559 -18.78 32.28 7.76
C LEU A 559 -18.94 33.10 6.49
N THR A 560 -18.11 32.84 5.48
CA THR A 560 -18.30 33.35 4.11
C THR A 560 -18.39 32.18 3.13
N MET A 561 -19.43 32.14 2.27
CA MET A 561 -19.63 31.02 1.36
C MET A 561 -20.42 31.32 0.10
N CYS A 562 -20.24 30.46 -0.91
CA CYS A 562 -21.19 30.32 -2.02
C CYS A 562 -22.34 29.42 -1.55
N ILE A 563 -23.58 29.80 -1.82
CA ILE A 563 -24.77 29.12 -1.30
C ILE A 563 -25.49 28.38 -2.43
N LYS A 564 -25.72 27.08 -2.23
CA LYS A 564 -26.54 26.27 -3.14
C LYS A 564 -28.00 26.69 -3.04
N GLN A 565 -28.63 26.96 -4.18
CA GLN A 565 -30.02 27.42 -4.29
C GLN A 565 -31.02 26.29 -4.05
N ASN A 566 -31.12 25.82 -2.81
CA ASN A 566 -32.20 24.93 -2.37
C ASN A 566 -33.55 25.67 -2.30
N PRO A 567 -34.70 24.98 -2.12
CA PRO A 567 -36.01 25.63 -2.12
C PRO A 567 -36.13 26.82 -1.15
N ARG A 568 -35.53 26.72 0.04
CA ARG A 568 -35.51 27.79 1.03
C ARG A 568 -34.73 29.01 0.54
N VAL A 569 -33.51 28.81 0.02
CA VAL A 569 -32.68 29.91 -0.52
C VAL A 569 -33.37 30.59 -1.70
N LYS A 570 -34.00 29.80 -2.59
CA LYS A 570 -34.77 30.34 -3.73
C LYS A 570 -35.93 31.22 -3.30
N GLN A 571 -36.59 30.92 -2.17
CA GLN A 571 -37.65 31.77 -1.63
C GLN A 571 -37.14 33.16 -1.24
N TYR A 572 -36.04 33.24 -0.49
CA TYR A 572 -35.41 34.52 -0.13
C TYR A 572 -34.91 35.27 -1.37
N MET A 573 -34.30 34.56 -2.32
CA MET A 573 -33.85 35.16 -3.58
C MET A 573 -35.01 35.73 -4.39
N LYS A 574 -36.13 35.02 -4.48
CA LYS A 574 -37.31 35.48 -5.22
C LYS A 574 -37.87 36.77 -4.60
N ALA A 575 -38.08 36.78 -3.28
CA ALA A 575 -38.54 37.95 -2.56
C ALA A 575 -37.59 39.15 -2.72
N PHE A 576 -36.28 38.91 -2.73
CA PHE A 576 -35.28 39.96 -2.98
C PHE A 576 -35.32 40.46 -4.44
N LEU A 577 -35.45 39.58 -5.43
CA LEU A 577 -35.53 39.99 -6.83
C LEU A 577 -36.80 40.80 -7.14
N GLU A 578 -37.89 40.56 -6.42
CA GLU A 578 -39.13 41.35 -6.50
C GLU A 578 -38.91 42.82 -6.09
N THR A 579 -37.88 43.12 -5.28
CA THR A 579 -37.51 44.51 -4.93
C THR A 579 -36.74 45.24 -6.05
N LYS A 580 -36.50 44.59 -7.20
CA LYS A 580 -35.78 45.12 -8.37
C LYS A 580 -34.40 45.74 -8.01
N PRO A 581 -33.44 44.92 -7.51
CA PRO A 581 -32.13 45.42 -7.10
C PRO A 581 -31.31 45.98 -8.28
N THR A 582 -30.46 46.95 -7.97
CA THR A 582 -29.50 47.54 -8.93
C THR A 582 -28.42 46.53 -9.27
N TRP A 583 -28.12 46.35 -10.56
CA TRP A 583 -27.05 45.49 -11.04
C TRP A 583 -25.82 46.32 -11.42
N LEU A 584 -24.68 46.01 -10.82
CA LEU A 584 -23.40 46.65 -11.07
C LEU A 584 -22.45 45.72 -11.82
N PHE A 585 -21.53 46.30 -12.58
CA PHE A 585 -20.50 45.56 -13.31
C PHE A 585 -19.53 44.87 -12.34
N TYR A 586 -19.26 43.58 -12.57
CA TYR A 586 -18.24 42.83 -11.83
C TYR A 586 -17.03 42.50 -12.72
N ASP A 587 -17.29 41.82 -13.84
CA ASP A 587 -16.30 41.46 -14.86
C ASP A 587 -17.01 41.35 -16.22
N GLU A 588 -16.26 41.12 -17.31
CA GLU A 588 -16.79 41.02 -18.68
C GLU A 588 -17.96 40.03 -18.85
N LYS A 589 -18.09 39.05 -17.95
CA LYS A 589 -19.08 37.97 -18.03
C LYS A 589 -20.15 38.07 -16.95
N HIS A 590 -20.00 38.97 -15.98
CA HIS A 590 -20.84 38.97 -14.79
C HIS A 590 -21.18 40.36 -14.25
N THR A 591 -22.38 40.47 -13.71
CA THR A 591 -22.84 41.58 -12.87
C THR A 591 -23.18 41.08 -11.47
N TYR A 592 -23.34 42.00 -10.51
CA TYR A 592 -23.76 41.68 -9.15
C TYR A 592 -24.75 42.70 -8.60
N THR A 593 -25.51 42.34 -7.56
CA THR A 593 -26.45 43.26 -6.93
C THR A 593 -25.75 44.21 -5.97
N GLU A 594 -26.05 45.50 -6.07
CA GLU A 594 -25.58 46.52 -5.12
C GLU A 594 -26.16 46.26 -3.73
N GLN A 595 -27.47 46.06 -3.66
CA GLN A 595 -28.17 45.75 -2.42
C GLN A 595 -27.94 44.28 -2.01
N THR A 596 -28.11 44.04 -0.71
CA THR A 596 -28.01 42.71 -0.09
C THR A 596 -29.33 42.34 0.58
N PHE A 597 -29.56 41.04 0.76
CA PHE A 597 -30.67 40.50 1.55
C PHE A 597 -30.16 39.53 2.61
N THR A 598 -30.98 39.15 3.59
CA THR A 598 -30.53 38.28 4.70
C THR A 598 -31.22 36.93 4.70
N ILE A 599 -30.47 35.89 5.09
CA ILE A 599 -30.99 34.55 5.35
C ILE A 599 -30.68 34.20 6.81
N PRO A 600 -31.69 34.02 7.68
CA PRO A 600 -31.47 33.70 9.10
C PRO A 600 -30.93 32.28 9.28
N ILE A 601 -29.94 32.13 10.15
CA ILE A 601 -29.42 30.84 10.58
C ILE A 601 -30.29 30.36 11.74
N ARG A 602 -30.95 29.21 11.59
CA ARG A 602 -31.94 28.75 12.57
C ARG A 602 -31.25 28.35 13.88
N GLN A 603 -31.84 28.78 15.00
CA GLN A 603 -31.38 28.50 16.37
C GLN A 603 -30.05 29.19 16.71
N THR A 604 -29.77 30.33 16.07
CA THR A 604 -28.71 31.27 16.44
C THR A 604 -29.21 32.71 16.27
N ASP A 605 -28.49 33.69 16.80
CA ASP A 605 -28.72 35.12 16.60
C ASP A 605 -28.12 35.66 15.28
N LYS A 606 -27.36 34.82 14.57
CA LYS A 606 -26.64 35.18 13.34
C LYS A 606 -27.50 35.03 12.07
N SER A 607 -27.19 35.84 11.07
CA SER A 607 -27.78 35.77 9.73
C SER A 607 -26.71 35.88 8.65
N LEU A 608 -26.94 35.26 7.49
CA LEU A 608 -26.10 35.44 6.31
C LEU A 608 -26.59 36.66 5.54
N LYS A 609 -25.75 37.70 5.42
CA LYS A 609 -25.93 38.81 4.49
C LYS A 609 -25.50 38.34 3.10
N CYS A 610 -26.40 38.42 2.13
CA CYS A 610 -26.28 37.77 0.83
C CYS A 610 -26.28 38.75 -0.34
N VAL A 611 -25.48 38.44 -1.35
CA VAL A 611 -25.39 39.14 -2.64
C VAL A 611 -25.62 38.16 -3.78
N LEU A 612 -26.21 38.63 -4.88
CA LEU A 612 -26.38 37.85 -6.09
C LEU A 612 -25.36 38.26 -7.15
N LYS A 613 -24.70 37.27 -7.77
CA LYS A 613 -23.89 37.44 -8.98
C LYS A 613 -24.62 36.80 -10.16
N ARG A 614 -24.83 37.54 -11.24
CA ARG A 614 -25.48 37.07 -12.46
C ARG A 614 -24.44 36.84 -13.55
N LYS A 615 -24.57 35.72 -14.27
CA LYS A 615 -23.80 35.47 -15.49
C LYS A 615 -24.59 35.97 -16.69
N GLU A 616 -24.09 36.99 -17.38
CA GLU A 616 -24.81 37.70 -18.44
C GLU A 616 -25.23 36.78 -19.59
N SER A 617 -24.36 35.87 -20.00
CA SER A 617 -24.62 34.97 -21.13
C SER A 617 -25.73 33.94 -20.91
N THR A 618 -26.18 33.72 -19.67
CA THR A 618 -27.16 32.66 -19.33
C THR A 618 -28.27 33.15 -18.41
N SER A 619 -28.17 34.39 -17.95
CA SER A 619 -28.99 34.96 -16.87
C SER A 619 -29.04 34.09 -15.60
N SER A 620 -28.04 33.21 -15.40
CA SER A 620 -28.00 32.35 -14.22
C SER A 620 -27.44 33.11 -13.01
N TYR A 621 -28.09 32.92 -11.87
CA TYR A 621 -27.70 33.55 -10.61
C TYR A 621 -26.82 32.62 -9.77
N ARG A 622 -25.87 33.19 -9.04
CA ARG A 622 -25.19 32.58 -7.89
C ARG A 622 -25.41 33.45 -6.67
N CYS A 623 -25.59 32.82 -5.52
CA CYS A 623 -25.80 33.51 -4.25
C CYS A 623 -24.54 33.30 -3.39
N PHE A 624 -24.03 34.39 -2.83
CA PHE A 624 -22.92 34.38 -1.88
C PHE A 624 -23.41 35.01 -0.59
N GLY A 625 -22.93 34.52 0.55
CA GLY A 625 -23.32 35.06 1.85
C GLY A 625 -22.16 35.13 2.82
N SER A 626 -22.20 36.12 3.70
CA SER A 626 -21.29 36.29 4.83
C SER A 626 -22.03 36.61 6.12
N THR A 627 -21.52 36.18 7.28
CA THR A 627 -22.02 36.63 8.59
C THR A 627 -21.50 38.01 9.01
N ILE A 628 -20.47 38.52 8.33
CA ILE A 628 -19.90 39.84 8.61
C ILE A 628 -20.87 40.92 8.13
N THR A 629 -21.47 41.65 9.08
CA THR A 629 -22.57 42.58 8.81
C THR A 629 -22.12 43.87 8.10
N SER A 630 -20.87 44.27 8.30
CA SER A 630 -20.27 45.50 7.74
C SER A 630 -19.95 45.43 6.25
N LEU A 631 -19.92 44.24 5.64
CA LEU A 631 -19.58 44.07 4.22
C LEU A 631 -20.72 44.47 3.29
N ASP A 632 -20.43 45.24 2.25
CA ASP A 632 -21.35 45.48 1.14
C ASP A 632 -21.34 44.32 0.12
N GLY A 633 -22.17 44.41 -0.93
CA GLY A 633 -22.27 43.36 -1.94
C GLY A 633 -20.94 43.04 -2.63
N ARG A 634 -20.09 44.04 -2.91
CA ARG A 634 -18.79 43.83 -3.57
C ARG A 634 -17.78 43.22 -2.60
N ALA A 635 -17.76 43.70 -1.37
CA ALA A 635 -16.89 43.22 -0.31
C ALA A 635 -17.18 41.76 0.02
N ILE A 636 -18.44 41.30 0.04
CA ILE A 636 -18.78 39.87 0.20
C ILE A 636 -18.15 39.02 -0.91
N LEU A 637 -18.20 39.48 -2.17
CA LEU A 637 -17.62 38.75 -3.31
C LEU A 637 -16.08 38.73 -3.24
N SER A 638 -15.46 39.85 -2.88
CA SER A 638 -14.02 39.95 -2.65
C SER A 638 -13.56 39.03 -1.52
N GLU A 639 -14.32 38.99 -0.42
CA GLU A 639 -14.05 38.14 0.74
C GLU A 639 -14.14 36.65 0.36
N TYR A 640 -15.19 36.26 -0.39
CA TYR A 640 -15.30 34.90 -0.92
C TYR A 640 -14.15 34.56 -1.89
N GLY A 641 -13.61 35.55 -2.60
CA GLY A 641 -12.47 35.40 -3.50
C GLY A 641 -11.22 34.82 -2.82
N LEU A 642 -11.03 35.04 -1.52
CA LEU A 642 -9.91 34.50 -0.74
C LEU A 642 -9.92 32.97 -0.68
N ARG A 643 -11.09 32.33 -0.84
CA ARG A 643 -11.21 30.86 -0.92
C ARG A 643 -10.41 30.29 -2.10
N TRP A 644 -10.12 31.06 -3.15
CA TRP A 644 -9.37 30.58 -4.31
C TRP A 644 -7.95 30.08 -3.96
N ILE A 645 -7.41 30.48 -2.80
CA ILE A 645 -6.11 30.01 -2.29
C ILE A 645 -6.07 28.48 -2.16
N ILE A 646 -7.13 27.85 -1.64
CA ILE A 646 -7.16 26.38 -1.52
C ILE A 646 -7.22 25.69 -2.90
N GLU A 647 -7.91 26.27 -3.88
CA GLU A 647 -7.99 25.69 -5.23
C GLU A 647 -6.63 25.71 -5.94
N ASN A 648 -5.88 26.81 -5.83
CA ASN A 648 -4.52 26.90 -6.35
C ASN A 648 -3.56 25.99 -5.58
N GLY A 649 -3.72 25.91 -4.26
CA GLY A 649 -2.95 24.99 -3.40
C GLY A 649 -3.14 23.52 -3.79
N ILE A 650 -4.37 23.09 -4.07
CA ILE A 650 -4.65 21.72 -4.55
C ILE A 650 -3.94 21.43 -5.87
N LYS A 651 -3.95 22.38 -6.82
CA LYS A 651 -3.22 22.23 -8.09
C LYS A 651 -1.71 22.01 -7.85
N ASP A 652 -1.12 22.77 -6.93
CA ASP A 652 0.28 22.59 -6.54
C ASP A 652 0.52 21.19 -5.94
N LEU A 653 -0.34 20.73 -5.02
CA LEU A 653 -0.22 19.37 -4.46
C LEU A 653 -0.31 18.27 -5.53
N VAL A 654 -1.21 18.42 -6.51
CA VAL A 654 -1.36 17.45 -7.60
C VAL A 654 -0.11 17.41 -8.47
N VAL A 655 0.38 18.59 -8.91
CA VAL A 655 1.50 18.69 -9.85
C VAL A 655 2.82 18.34 -9.18
N ASN A 656 3.09 18.92 -8.01
CA ASN A 656 4.41 18.91 -7.41
C ASN A 656 4.60 17.89 -6.29
N TYR A 657 3.53 17.46 -5.62
CA TYR A 657 3.58 16.53 -4.49
C TYR A 657 2.91 15.19 -4.79
N PHE A 658 2.47 14.98 -6.03
CA PHE A 658 1.85 13.74 -6.51
C PHE A 658 0.63 13.32 -5.69
N PHE A 659 -0.19 14.29 -5.28
CA PHE A 659 -1.39 14.07 -4.48
C PHE A 659 -2.30 12.97 -5.06
N ASP A 660 -2.46 12.96 -6.39
CA ASP A 660 -3.29 12.00 -7.13
C ASP A 660 -2.66 10.61 -7.36
N ASN A 661 -1.38 10.43 -7.01
CA ASN A 661 -0.63 9.20 -7.24
C ASN A 661 -0.71 8.26 -6.04
N ILE A 662 -1.94 8.01 -5.60
CA ILE A 662 -2.25 7.23 -4.40
C ILE A 662 -1.79 5.76 -4.50
N PRO A 663 -1.32 5.14 -3.39
CA PRO A 663 -0.79 3.78 -3.39
C PRO A 663 -1.90 2.71 -3.32
N GLY A 664 -2.63 2.53 -4.42
CA GLY A 664 -3.66 1.50 -4.55
C GLY A 664 -5.06 2.00 -4.17
N ILE A 665 -5.86 1.15 -3.51
CA ILE A 665 -7.27 1.39 -3.21
C ILE A 665 -7.63 1.26 -1.73
N ASP A 666 -6.66 0.90 -0.89
CA ASP A 666 -6.89 0.71 0.53
C ASP A 666 -7.02 2.09 1.20
N PRO A 667 -8.17 2.41 1.83
CA PRO A 667 -8.42 3.73 2.42
C PRO A 667 -7.31 4.22 3.34
N HIS A 668 -6.78 3.32 4.16
CA HIS A 668 -5.78 3.66 5.16
C HIS A 668 -4.41 3.96 4.54
N ARG A 669 -3.97 3.16 3.56
CA ARG A 669 -2.74 3.47 2.80
C ARG A 669 -2.84 4.78 2.04
N ILE A 670 -4.01 5.09 1.49
CA ILE A 670 -4.25 6.38 0.84
C ILE A 670 -4.18 7.51 1.88
N ASN A 671 -4.73 7.31 3.08
CA ASN A 671 -4.69 8.29 4.15
C ASN A 671 -3.26 8.59 4.64
N ILE A 672 -2.39 7.57 4.71
CA ILE A 672 -0.95 7.73 5.00
C ILE A 672 -0.29 8.59 3.91
N HIS A 673 -0.60 8.34 2.63
CA HIS A 673 -0.08 9.15 1.52
C HIS A 673 -0.49 10.63 1.65
N TYR A 674 -1.74 10.92 2.02
CA TYR A 674 -2.16 12.31 2.23
C TYR A 674 -1.45 12.99 3.41
N PHE A 675 -1.19 12.27 4.50
CA PHE A 675 -0.34 12.79 5.58
C PHE A 675 1.07 13.12 5.09
N ILE A 676 1.70 12.23 4.31
CA ILE A 676 3.03 12.45 3.75
C ILE A 676 3.06 13.68 2.83
N VAL A 677 2.02 13.88 2.03
CA VAL A 677 1.90 15.07 1.16
C VAL A 677 1.81 16.35 1.99
N THR A 678 1.00 16.37 3.05
CA THR A 678 0.93 17.52 3.98
C THR A 678 2.31 17.81 4.58
N LEU A 679 2.96 16.78 5.14
CA LEU A 679 4.29 16.90 5.75
C LEU A 679 5.31 17.43 4.74
N ALA A 680 5.35 16.89 3.52
CA ALA A 680 6.26 17.36 2.47
C ALA A 680 6.05 18.84 2.14
N ARG A 681 4.79 19.30 2.03
CA ARG A 681 4.48 20.70 1.75
C ARG A 681 4.85 21.62 2.92
N SER A 682 4.69 21.18 4.17
CA SER A 682 5.12 21.92 5.36
C SER A 682 6.65 22.04 5.45
N LEU A 683 7.39 20.96 5.18
CA LEU A 683 8.85 20.97 5.17
C LEU A 683 9.40 21.86 4.05
N TYR A 684 8.75 21.84 2.88
CA TYR A 684 9.09 22.76 1.80
C TYR A 684 8.87 24.23 2.20
N GLU A 685 7.80 24.53 2.93
CA GLU A 685 7.55 25.89 3.42
C GLU A 685 8.66 26.37 4.36
N MET A 686 9.15 25.49 5.24
CA MET A 686 10.29 25.79 6.11
C MET A 686 11.57 26.02 5.32
N LEU A 687 11.81 25.21 4.29
CA LEU A 687 12.95 25.42 3.38
C LEU A 687 12.87 26.80 2.70
N CYS A 688 11.70 27.20 2.20
CA CYS A 688 11.54 28.51 1.54
C CYS A 688 11.76 29.70 2.50
N ARG A 689 11.55 29.53 3.81
CA ARG A 689 11.90 30.57 4.81
C ARG A 689 13.40 30.71 5.01
N ASP A 690 14.14 29.62 4.82
CA ASP A 690 15.58 29.57 5.06
C ASP A 690 16.40 29.80 3.78
N TYR A 691 15.83 29.50 2.60
CA TYR A 691 16.46 29.66 1.29
C TYR A 691 15.86 30.83 0.50
N ARG A 692 16.54 31.99 0.52
CA ARG A 692 16.04 33.25 -0.09
C ARG A 692 15.76 33.15 -1.60
N GLU A 693 16.55 32.35 -2.32
CA GLU A 693 16.38 32.11 -3.77
C GLU A 693 15.13 31.27 -4.11
N ALA A 694 14.37 30.84 -3.10
CA ALA A 694 13.05 30.22 -3.30
C ALA A 694 11.97 31.24 -3.71
N GLN A 695 12.27 32.55 -3.70
CA GLN A 695 11.36 33.60 -4.16
C GLN A 695 11.66 34.00 -5.61
N ASN A 696 10.62 34.24 -6.38
CA ASN A 696 10.69 34.86 -7.69
C ASN A 696 10.84 36.39 -7.55
N PRO A 697 11.28 37.11 -8.60
CA PRO A 697 11.41 38.56 -8.57
C PRO A 697 10.11 39.32 -8.25
N ASP A 698 8.95 38.72 -8.56
CA ASP A 698 7.62 39.26 -8.27
C ASP A 698 7.15 39.00 -6.82
N GLY A 699 8.00 38.40 -5.98
CA GLY A 699 7.69 38.03 -4.60
C GLY A 699 6.91 36.72 -4.46
N SER A 700 6.52 36.06 -5.56
CA SER A 700 5.89 34.74 -5.51
C SER A 700 6.89 33.64 -5.14
N LYS A 701 6.42 32.55 -4.53
CA LYS A 701 7.29 31.42 -4.18
C LYS A 701 7.47 30.51 -5.39
N LYS A 702 8.70 30.08 -5.66
CA LYS A 702 8.98 28.97 -6.56
C LYS A 702 8.24 27.72 -6.07
N THR A 703 7.93 26.81 -6.98
CA THR A 703 7.42 25.49 -6.61
C THR A 703 8.57 24.55 -6.32
N ILE A 704 8.33 23.50 -5.52
CA ILE A 704 9.35 22.46 -5.28
C ILE A 704 9.79 21.79 -6.59
N GLY A 705 8.91 21.70 -7.59
CA GLY A 705 9.25 21.18 -8.91
C GLY A 705 10.39 21.95 -9.58
N THR A 706 10.41 23.27 -9.43
CA THR A 706 11.45 24.15 -9.97
C THR A 706 12.77 24.02 -9.19
N LEU A 707 12.70 23.98 -7.85
CA LEU A 707 13.91 23.91 -7.01
C LEU A 707 14.60 22.54 -7.04
N ARG A 708 13.89 21.47 -7.43
CA ARG A 708 14.47 20.12 -7.45
C ARG A 708 15.75 20.05 -8.28
N SER A 709 15.79 20.64 -9.46
CA SER A 709 16.95 20.60 -10.36
C SER A 709 18.12 21.48 -9.93
N GLU A 710 17.95 22.39 -8.97
CA GLU A 710 19.02 23.31 -8.56
C GLU A 710 20.06 22.60 -7.65
N PHE A 711 19.61 21.82 -6.66
CA PHE A 711 20.50 21.07 -5.76
C PHE A 711 19.87 19.85 -5.09
N MET A 712 18.60 19.52 -5.38
CA MET A 712 17.99 18.29 -4.87
C MET A 712 18.20 17.10 -5.79
N MET A 713 18.25 17.34 -7.10
CA MET A 713 18.49 16.36 -8.15
C MET A 713 19.70 16.79 -8.99
N GLY A 714 20.54 15.83 -9.37
CA GLY A 714 21.72 16.05 -10.19
C GLY A 714 22.92 16.62 -9.44
N ALA A 715 22.81 16.84 -8.13
CA ALA A 715 23.92 17.25 -7.29
C ALA A 715 24.72 16.06 -6.76
N ASN A 716 26.04 16.19 -6.66
CA ASN A 716 26.94 15.18 -6.12
C ASN A 716 27.38 15.56 -4.71
N ALA A 717 27.42 14.59 -3.81
CA ALA A 717 27.99 14.78 -2.49
C ALA A 717 28.81 13.57 -2.05
N VAL A 718 29.64 13.78 -1.04
CA VAL A 718 30.29 12.70 -0.30
C VAL A 718 29.75 12.70 1.12
N LEU A 719 29.26 11.54 1.55
CA LEU A 719 28.88 11.28 2.93
C LEU A 719 30.05 10.59 3.64
N CYS A 720 30.51 11.17 4.74
CA CYS A 720 31.49 10.55 5.63
C CYS A 720 31.03 10.63 7.09
N ARG A 721 31.64 9.80 7.95
CA ARG A 721 31.40 9.85 9.39
C ARG A 721 32.67 10.26 10.11
N LYS A 722 32.58 11.28 10.96
CA LYS A 722 33.65 11.67 11.88
C LYS A 722 33.08 11.70 13.30
N LYS A 723 33.57 10.81 14.17
CA LYS A 723 33.08 10.64 15.55
C LYS A 723 31.55 10.43 15.61
N ASP A 724 30.81 11.37 16.21
CA ASP A 724 29.36 11.38 16.36
C ASP A 724 28.64 12.20 15.27
N GLU A 725 29.33 12.60 14.20
CA GLU A 725 28.78 13.39 13.10
C GLU A 725 28.81 12.64 11.75
N LEU A 726 27.69 12.71 11.04
CA LEU A 726 27.59 12.45 9.60
C LEU A 726 27.80 13.77 8.86
N ILE A 727 28.86 13.86 8.08
CA ILE A 727 29.22 15.04 7.31
C ILE A 727 28.88 14.78 5.85
N LEU A 728 27.97 15.59 5.31
CA LEU A 728 27.56 15.56 3.93
C LEU A 728 28.16 16.76 3.19
N THR A 729 29.11 16.49 2.29
CA THR A 729 29.85 17.52 1.55
C THR A 729 29.35 17.59 0.12
N TRP A 730 28.74 18.71 -0.29
CA TRP A 730 28.38 18.97 -1.69
C TRP A 730 29.67 19.15 -2.49
N MET A 731 29.82 18.35 -3.55
CA MET A 731 31.03 18.28 -4.37
C MET A 731 30.92 19.09 -5.67
N ASP A 732 29.73 19.56 -6.04
CA ASP A 732 29.57 20.32 -7.27
C ASP A 732 30.17 21.73 -7.14
N ALA A 733 31.01 22.08 -8.11
CA ALA A 733 31.61 23.40 -8.21
C ALA A 733 30.62 24.39 -8.85
N TYR A 734 29.77 24.99 -8.02
CA TYR A 734 28.85 26.03 -8.47
C TYR A 734 29.58 27.36 -8.77
N PRO A 735 29.14 28.14 -9.77
CA PRO A 735 29.52 29.54 -9.90
C PRO A 735 29.19 30.33 -8.62
N GLU A 736 30.01 31.34 -8.30
CA GLU A 736 29.90 32.14 -7.07
C GLU A 736 28.46 32.58 -6.74
N LYS A 737 27.75 33.09 -7.75
CA LYS A 737 26.35 33.54 -7.62
C LYS A 737 25.37 32.47 -7.13
N TYR A 738 25.60 31.20 -7.43
CA TYR A 738 24.77 30.09 -7.00
C TYR A 738 25.35 29.39 -5.75
N HIS A 739 26.67 29.46 -5.57
CA HIS A 739 27.36 28.91 -4.42
C HIS A 739 26.96 29.62 -3.12
N GLN A 740 26.96 30.95 -3.10
CA GLN A 740 26.71 31.73 -1.88
C GLN A 740 25.33 31.46 -1.24
N PRO A 741 24.21 31.44 -2.00
CA PRO A 741 22.91 31.09 -1.44
C PRO A 741 22.84 29.68 -0.85
N ILE A 742 23.46 28.69 -1.51
CA ILE A 742 23.49 27.30 -1.01
C ILE A 742 24.33 27.24 0.27
N LYS A 743 25.52 27.85 0.28
CA LYS A 743 26.39 27.94 1.45
C LYS A 743 25.67 28.58 2.65
N ALA A 744 24.94 29.66 2.43
CA ALA A 744 24.16 30.33 3.48
C ALA A 744 23.05 29.42 4.05
N LEU A 745 22.35 28.66 3.19
CA LEU A 745 21.38 27.67 3.63
C LEU A 745 22.04 26.58 4.48
N LEU A 746 23.13 25.97 4.01
CA LEU A 746 23.83 24.90 4.75
C LEU A 746 24.35 25.40 6.09
N TYR A 747 24.88 26.63 6.14
CA TYR A 747 25.31 27.27 7.38
C TYR A 747 24.15 27.42 8.36
N LYS A 748 22.99 27.94 7.92
CA LYS A 748 21.79 28.06 8.74
C LYS A 748 21.26 26.71 9.25
N LEU A 749 21.38 25.65 8.44
CA LEU A 749 21.02 24.29 8.86
C LEU A 749 21.98 23.73 9.92
N ASN A 750 23.26 24.12 9.89
CA ASN A 750 24.24 23.73 10.89
C ASN A 750 24.11 24.54 12.21
N GLU A 751 23.62 25.79 12.16
CA GLU A 751 23.45 26.66 13.34
C GLU A 751 22.40 26.14 14.33
N SER A 752 21.35 25.47 13.86
CA SER A 752 20.45 24.76 14.76
C SER A 752 21.25 23.67 15.45
N LYS A 753 21.52 23.81 16.77
CA LYS A 753 22.19 22.80 17.61
C LYS A 753 21.64 21.43 17.26
N SER A 754 22.31 20.70 16.38
CA SER A 754 21.67 19.54 15.76
C SER A 754 21.43 18.51 16.85
N ARG A 755 20.15 18.31 17.15
CA ARG A 755 19.76 17.26 18.08
C ARG A 755 20.19 15.96 17.44
N ARG A 756 20.72 15.05 18.25
CA ARG A 756 21.12 13.75 17.75
C ARG A 756 19.90 13.06 17.16
N LEU A 757 20.08 12.44 16.00
CA LEU A 757 19.00 11.82 15.24
C LEU A 757 18.95 10.32 15.58
N PRO A 758 17.97 9.85 16.37
CA PRO A 758 18.00 8.49 16.91
C PRO A 758 17.92 7.41 15.82
N PHE A 759 17.21 7.71 14.72
CA PHE A 759 17.09 6.81 13.55
C PHE A 759 18.32 6.83 12.63
N LEU A 760 19.35 7.64 12.93
CA LEU A 760 20.65 7.62 12.26
C LEU A 760 21.77 7.08 13.15
N GLY A 761 21.47 6.38 14.25
CA GLY A 761 22.50 5.91 15.19
C GLY A 761 22.87 6.92 16.24
N ASP A 762 21.93 7.79 16.61
CA ASP A 762 22.17 8.89 17.55
C ASP A 762 23.29 9.84 17.08
N LEU A 763 23.44 9.94 15.75
CA LEU A 763 24.42 10.79 15.08
C LEU A 763 23.84 12.18 14.81
N LYS A 764 24.70 13.18 14.79
CA LYS A 764 24.41 14.51 14.27
C LYS A 764 24.62 14.53 12.77
N ILE A 765 23.94 15.44 12.08
CA ILE A 765 24.22 15.74 10.67
C ILE A 765 24.85 17.12 10.55
N ARG A 766 25.85 17.23 9.68
CA ARG A 766 26.54 18.47 9.32
C ARG A 766 26.65 18.58 7.81
N PHE A 767 26.40 19.77 7.28
CA PHE A 767 26.45 20.05 5.85
C PHE A 767 27.67 20.90 5.49
N GLU A 768 28.38 20.52 4.44
CA GLU A 768 29.54 21.23 3.90
C GLU A 768 29.38 21.41 2.39
N ILE A 769 30.07 22.39 1.81
CA ILE A 769 30.11 22.60 0.36
C ILE A 769 31.56 22.92 -0.04
N VAL A 770 32.05 22.28 -1.10
CA VAL A 770 33.39 22.56 -1.64
C VAL A 770 33.48 23.98 -2.17
N PRO A 771 34.68 24.58 -2.26
CA PRO A 771 34.85 25.93 -2.76
C PRO A 771 34.18 26.16 -4.14
N PRO A 772 33.73 27.39 -4.41
CA PRO A 772 33.12 27.75 -5.68
C PRO A 772 34.09 27.52 -6.84
N ARG A 773 33.54 27.35 -8.05
CA ARG A 773 34.35 27.16 -9.25
C ARG A 773 35.22 28.42 -9.50
N PRO A 774 36.56 28.31 -9.60
CA PRO A 774 37.43 29.46 -9.85
C PRO A 774 37.09 30.15 -11.19
N GLU A 775 37.14 31.48 -11.23
CA GLU A 775 36.84 32.24 -12.46
C GLU A 775 37.72 31.84 -13.65
N ALA A 776 38.96 31.41 -13.41
CA ALA A 776 39.90 30.93 -14.43
C ALA A 776 39.36 29.76 -15.28
N PHE A 777 38.43 28.96 -14.74
CA PHE A 777 37.80 27.85 -15.47
C PHE A 777 36.74 28.30 -16.49
N ARG A 778 36.25 29.56 -16.46
CA ARG A 778 35.36 30.11 -17.52
C ARG A 778 36.08 30.29 -18.85
N ASN A 779 37.40 30.52 -18.82
CA ASN A 779 38.18 30.88 -20.00
C ASN A 779 38.76 29.69 -20.76
N GLN A 780 38.80 28.49 -20.17
CA GLN A 780 39.29 27.28 -20.87
C GLN A 780 38.27 26.71 -21.88
N PHE A 781 36.97 26.87 -21.64
CA PHE A 781 35.93 26.36 -22.57
C PHE A 781 35.46 27.36 -23.62
N ARG A 782 35.87 28.64 -23.53
CA ARG A 782 35.65 29.62 -24.61
C ARG A 782 36.74 29.59 -25.69
N ARG A 783 37.83 28.85 -25.49
CA ARG A 783 38.97 28.76 -26.43
C ARG A 783 39.00 27.49 -27.29
N GLN A 784 37.94 26.66 -27.29
CA GLN A 784 37.82 25.48 -28.17
C GLN A 784 36.85 25.65 -29.34
N HIS A 785 36.65 26.89 -29.81
CA HIS A 785 35.97 27.19 -31.08
C HIS A 785 36.83 28.02 -32.04
N LEU A 786 38.15 27.83 -32.00
CA LEU A 786 39.05 28.26 -33.06
C LEU A 786 39.91 27.04 -33.46
N GLU A 787 39.73 26.62 -34.71
CA GLU A 787 40.39 25.51 -35.43
C GLU A 787 39.97 24.11 -34.90
N ILE A 788 39.09 23.34 -35.55
CA ILE A 788 38.97 22.91 -36.97
C ILE A 788 37.50 22.77 -37.36
#